data_AF-A0A151ERB6-F1
#
_entry.id   AF-A0A151ERB6-F1
#
_cell.length_a   1.000
_cell.length_b   1.000
_cell.length_c   1.000
_cell.angle_alpha   90.00
_cell.angle_beta   90.00
_cell.angle_gamma   90.00
#
_symmetry.space_group_name_H-M   'P 1'
#
loop_
_entity.id
_entity.type
_entity.pdbx_description
1 polymer ?
#
loop_
_entity_poly.entity_id
_entity_poly.type
_entity_poly.pdbx_seq_one_letter_code
_entity_poly.pdbx_strand_id
1 'polypeptide(L)'
;MRFLAGLVLGAMVVFATLPALTFESSGAVGDGIVISEVMYNPFAPEIENEWIELWNSGPQAINICNWSLLDQDGDDLLSGDVDITFPDIDFPAGAYALVYTGQGLNSTAFVDGKAEFYMWKSSSIWSPTGDDVLLANSTNATVDFMSYGQWNGTSTDDPPADFAYTHSNASADEGFTIALTAGQFRQSIPTPLEPNGDDVFRGLLLTEVSYAPWGENEYVVIYNPLTYSVDISAWYFSDGEGVAAFPPDTIIAQGRSIIVSQNSTNFFVETLNHPDFEYTNNSADSMDMMIIGTAPGLSNGGDEAFLMNNYGRVIDAFAYGDSAYTGDGWDSGPVEALSQGKVAKRNLENDEYSDTNSSNDWTNLREYTMAQSDLPVETFAVSSGMDLFSSPDSSFGEIVKAIDLTQTTIDINVYEFTNTQLADHLYGAMARGVEVNLFLEGAPVGGINATELFIARQIVERGGHVRMMTNDEANDIHQRYSYDHAKYAIFDNHSVIVLSENWVWTGVPPPDEGGNRGWGIKVDNPQVAQYFSGLFYTDWEPRMKDSVAYDSNHDKWDDGINCTRYGWSCRPDFESARVTTAASITPVVLPEHGLSQDAILGLLADADSRVWVEQFYIYKHWGDKYLGSTTDTPNLYLEAVIEAARRGCEVRVLLDASDYNTEPDNPIDNDDTVEYVNSIAETEGLAMEAKLVNLSEHNFTKIHNKGLIADNSVLVSSINWNLNSVTKNRESGLIVENQEVADYFSEIFEFDWKDDLTPPEALFSLNESYVINSMVVFNASASSDNVGIVNYTWLLDGAVESHNQVWQMMFMTQDNHTAALIVEDAWGNSGSMSKDFSVVPVFVSNGGNETNGGNGTNGADTNGNNTDSGGDNTAIIIGLVLLAPLAVFIGILYIVRVKNK
;
A
#
# COMPACT_ATOMS: atom_id res chain seq x y z
N MET A 1 -4.41 -51.40 -0.08
CA MET A 1 -4.26 -52.87 -0.13
C MET A 1 -4.46 -53.42 1.29
N ARG A 2 -5.19 -54.54 1.37
CA ARG A 2 -5.70 -55.33 2.52
C ARG A 2 -4.81 -55.51 3.78
N PHE A 3 -5.50 -55.49 4.95
CA PHE A 3 -5.43 -56.35 6.17
C PHE A 3 -4.06 -56.59 6.87
N LEU A 4 -3.89 -56.71 8.19
CA LEU A 4 -4.67 -57.46 9.19
C LEU A 4 -4.25 -57.08 10.63
N ALA A 5 -5.20 -57.23 11.56
CA ALA A 5 -5.09 -57.00 13.01
C ALA A 5 -4.33 -58.09 13.80
N GLY A 6 -3.98 -57.79 15.07
CA GLY A 6 -3.64 -58.81 16.07
C GLY A 6 -3.13 -58.27 17.42
N LEU A 7 -4.04 -58.13 18.39
CA LEU A 7 -3.77 -58.00 19.84
C LEU A 7 -2.99 -59.22 20.40
N VAL A 8 -2.25 -59.05 21.51
CA VAL A 8 -2.42 -59.76 22.82
C VAL A 8 -1.29 -59.41 23.81
N LEU A 9 -1.70 -59.07 25.05
CA LEU A 9 -0.89 -58.95 26.28
C LEU A 9 -0.20 -60.26 26.69
N GLY A 10 0.93 -60.18 27.39
CA GLY A 10 1.36 -61.25 28.31
C GLY A 10 2.81 -61.19 28.78
N ALA A 11 3.00 -60.92 30.07
CA ALA A 11 4.27 -60.82 30.79
C ALA A 11 5.08 -62.13 30.88
N MET A 12 6.42 -62.03 30.94
CA MET A 12 7.29 -62.48 32.05
C MET A 12 8.76 -62.67 31.61
N VAL A 13 9.63 -61.95 32.32
CA VAL A 13 10.99 -62.26 32.79
C VAL A 13 11.65 -63.55 32.28
N VAL A 14 12.78 -63.39 31.58
CA VAL A 14 13.95 -64.29 31.67
C VAL A 14 15.22 -63.44 31.67
N PHE A 15 15.91 -63.43 32.82
CA PHE A 15 17.27 -62.94 32.97
C PHE A 15 18.23 -63.78 32.10
N ALA A 16 18.99 -63.12 31.23
CA ALA A 16 20.18 -63.70 30.60
C ALA A 16 21.40 -62.91 31.05
N THR A 17 22.18 -63.53 31.92
CA THR A 17 23.50 -63.09 32.40
C THR A 17 24.51 -63.02 31.26
N LEU A 18 25.14 -61.87 31.08
CA LEU A 18 26.41 -61.72 30.34
C LEU A 18 27.54 -61.42 31.34
N PRO A 19 28.74 -61.97 31.14
CA PRO A 19 29.79 -61.98 32.15
C PRO A 19 30.45 -60.60 32.28
N ALA A 20 30.76 -60.26 33.53
CA ALA A 20 31.54 -59.09 33.92
C ALA A 20 32.92 -59.10 33.24
N LEU A 21 33.20 -58.05 32.46
CA LEU A 21 34.55 -57.59 32.19
C LEU A 21 34.89 -56.60 33.30
N THR A 22 35.74 -57.05 34.23
CA THR A 22 36.36 -56.18 35.23
C THR A 22 37.40 -55.32 34.53
N PHE A 23 37.17 -54.00 34.50
CA PHE A 23 38.23 -53.02 34.43
C PHE A 23 38.43 -52.47 35.85
N GLU A 24 39.63 -52.66 36.39
CA GLU A 24 40.10 -51.91 37.55
C GLU A 24 40.47 -50.48 37.13
N SER A 25 40.30 -49.59 38.09
CA SER A 25 40.31 -48.13 38.09
C SER A 25 41.53 -47.43 37.49
N SER A 26 41.27 -46.32 36.78
CA SER A 26 42.05 -45.08 36.91
C SER A 26 41.20 -43.84 36.56
N GLY A 27 40.84 -43.04 37.58
CA GLY A 27 40.65 -41.58 37.54
C GLY A 27 39.44 -40.97 36.82
N ALA A 28 38.79 -40.01 37.50
CA ALA A 28 37.68 -39.14 37.08
C ALA A 28 36.30 -39.82 36.88
N VAL A 29 35.50 -39.78 37.95
CA VAL A 29 34.07 -40.06 37.96
C VAL A 29 33.36 -38.82 37.41
N GLY A 30 32.99 -38.83 36.12
CA GLY A 30 32.12 -37.81 35.53
C GLY A 30 30.65 -38.12 35.85
N ASP A 31 30.24 -37.90 37.09
CA ASP A 31 28.86 -38.14 37.55
C ASP A 31 28.00 -36.89 37.33
N GLY A 32 27.51 -36.70 36.11
CA GLY A 32 26.25 -36.03 35.72
C GLY A 32 25.95 -34.58 36.14
N ILE A 33 26.37 -34.11 37.32
CA ILE A 33 26.10 -32.76 37.83
C ILE A 33 27.30 -31.87 37.55
N VAL A 34 27.04 -30.72 36.94
CA VAL A 34 28.05 -29.72 36.57
C VAL A 34 27.66 -28.36 37.14
N ILE A 35 28.65 -27.50 37.32
CA ILE A 35 28.44 -26.07 37.53
C ILE A 35 28.01 -25.50 36.17
N SER A 36 26.76 -25.04 36.07
CA SER A 36 26.21 -24.55 34.81
C SER A 36 26.29 -23.04 34.67
N GLU A 37 26.25 -22.29 35.75
CA GLU A 37 26.22 -20.83 35.70
C GLU A 37 26.68 -20.20 37.03
N VAL A 38 27.34 -19.04 36.96
CA VAL A 38 27.89 -18.33 38.12
C VAL A 38 27.57 -16.84 38.04
N MET A 39 26.83 -16.34 39.03
CA MET A 39 26.59 -14.92 39.27
C MET A 39 27.46 -14.43 40.42
N TYR A 40 28.56 -13.77 40.09
CA TYR A 40 29.51 -13.27 41.10
C TYR A 40 29.50 -11.74 41.27
N ASN A 41 28.84 -10.99 40.38
CA ASN A 41 28.85 -9.53 40.41
C ASN A 41 27.46 -8.93 40.07
N PRO A 42 26.45 -9.04 40.93
CA PRO A 42 25.10 -8.51 40.71
C PRO A 42 24.98 -6.99 40.89
N PHE A 43 24.01 -6.35 40.22
CA PHE A 43 23.65 -4.92 40.43
C PHE A 43 23.09 -4.61 41.83
N ALA A 44 22.55 -5.62 42.49
CA ALA A 44 21.95 -5.57 43.82
C ALA A 44 23.02 -5.92 44.88
N PRO A 45 22.80 -5.76 46.21
CA PRO A 45 23.83 -6.09 47.19
C PRO A 45 24.35 -7.53 46.99
N GLU A 46 25.66 -7.64 46.73
CA GLU A 46 26.40 -8.87 46.39
C GLU A 46 25.96 -10.07 47.23
N ILE A 47 25.90 -9.89 48.55
CA ILE A 47 25.58 -10.92 49.53
C ILE A 47 24.22 -11.63 49.37
N GLU A 48 23.22 -11.01 48.73
CA GLU A 48 21.90 -11.63 48.53
C GLU A 48 21.69 -12.12 47.10
N ASN A 49 22.53 -11.70 46.15
CA ASN A 49 22.27 -11.85 44.72
C ASN A 49 23.41 -12.55 43.97
N GLU A 50 24.48 -12.91 44.67
CA GLU A 50 25.47 -13.88 44.24
C GLU A 50 24.92 -15.31 44.33
N TRP A 51 25.13 -16.09 43.28
CA TRP A 51 24.68 -17.48 43.25
C TRP A 51 25.47 -18.34 42.28
N ILE A 52 25.47 -19.63 42.56
CA ILE A 52 26.01 -20.69 41.70
C ILE A 52 24.86 -21.60 41.27
N GLU A 53 24.79 -21.91 39.99
CA GLU A 53 23.86 -22.89 39.47
C GLU A 53 24.53 -24.23 39.22
N LEU A 54 23.85 -25.30 39.63
CA LEU A 54 24.18 -26.67 39.31
C LEU A 54 23.13 -27.26 38.36
N TRP A 55 23.59 -28.04 37.39
CA TRP A 55 22.72 -28.76 36.45
C TRP A 55 23.04 -30.25 36.43
N ASN A 56 22.02 -31.09 36.57
CA ASN A 56 22.16 -32.53 36.33
C ASN A 56 22.03 -32.86 34.83
N SER A 57 23.14 -32.76 34.12
CA SER A 57 23.30 -33.17 32.71
C SER A 57 23.20 -34.70 32.47
N GLY A 58 23.19 -35.50 33.53
CA GLY A 58 23.13 -36.95 33.47
C GLY A 58 21.72 -37.50 33.16
N PRO A 59 21.61 -38.75 32.66
CA PRO A 59 20.33 -39.36 32.29
C PRO A 59 19.53 -39.90 33.48
N GLN A 60 20.03 -39.76 34.72
CA GLN A 60 19.43 -40.34 35.93
C GLN A 60 19.47 -39.35 37.09
N ALA A 61 18.57 -39.56 38.05
CA ALA A 61 18.61 -38.82 39.31
C ALA A 61 19.84 -39.23 40.13
N ILE A 62 20.52 -38.26 40.75
CA ILE A 62 21.71 -38.45 41.59
C ILE A 62 21.39 -37.98 43.00
N ASN A 63 21.59 -38.83 44.00
CA ASN A 63 21.46 -38.42 45.39
C ASN A 63 22.70 -37.60 45.80
N ILE A 64 22.50 -36.33 46.15
CA ILE A 64 23.58 -35.39 46.48
C ILE A 64 23.77 -35.23 47.99
N CYS A 65 23.30 -36.17 48.80
CA CYS A 65 23.44 -36.11 50.25
C CYS A 65 24.91 -35.96 50.66
N ASN A 66 25.21 -34.94 51.46
CA ASN A 66 26.56 -34.60 51.93
C ASN A 66 27.56 -34.20 50.83
N TRP A 67 27.11 -33.82 49.64
CA TRP A 67 27.96 -33.11 48.68
C TRP A 67 28.19 -31.68 49.18
N SER A 68 29.24 -31.02 48.69
CA SER A 68 29.61 -29.66 49.09
C SER A 68 29.99 -28.77 47.93
N LEU A 69 29.73 -27.46 48.07
CA LEU A 69 30.21 -26.39 47.20
C LEU A 69 31.14 -25.47 48.00
N LEU A 70 32.26 -25.04 47.40
CA LEU A 70 33.38 -24.36 48.08
C LEU A 70 33.96 -23.22 47.22
N ASP A 71 34.50 -22.16 47.85
CA ASP A 71 35.29 -21.07 47.23
C ASP A 71 36.80 -21.34 47.09
N GLN A 72 37.25 -22.48 47.63
CA GLN A 72 38.61 -23.01 47.53
C GLN A 72 39.76 -22.03 47.89
N ASP A 73 39.59 -21.18 48.90
CA ASP A 73 40.66 -20.26 49.36
C ASP A 73 41.74 -21.04 50.16
N GLY A 74 42.61 -21.78 49.46
CA GLY A 74 43.89 -22.35 49.92
C GLY A 74 43.92 -23.40 51.06
N ASP A 75 42.88 -23.55 51.90
CA ASP A 75 42.90 -24.46 53.07
C ASP A 75 41.54 -25.16 53.37
N ASP A 76 40.47 -24.91 52.60
CA ASP A 76 39.08 -25.29 52.97
C ASP A 76 38.78 -26.79 52.94
N LEU A 77 39.38 -27.53 52.00
CA LEU A 77 39.22 -28.99 51.92
C LEU A 77 39.88 -29.76 53.10
N LEU A 78 40.79 -29.12 53.84
CA LEU A 78 41.50 -29.70 54.99
C LEU A 78 41.08 -29.09 56.35
N SER A 79 40.56 -27.86 56.35
CA SER A 79 40.11 -27.13 57.54
C SER A 79 38.67 -27.52 57.97
N GLY A 80 37.84 -28.00 57.03
CA GLY A 80 36.44 -28.32 57.27
C GLY A 80 35.51 -27.10 57.25
N ASP A 81 35.99 -25.94 56.77
CA ASP A 81 35.14 -24.82 56.37
C ASP A 81 34.50 -25.19 55.03
N VAL A 82 33.33 -25.82 55.12
CA VAL A 82 32.48 -26.12 53.96
C VAL A 82 31.45 -25.00 53.84
N ASP A 83 31.37 -24.34 52.69
CA ASP A 83 30.44 -23.22 52.52
C ASP A 83 28.98 -23.65 52.46
N ILE A 84 28.70 -24.80 51.86
CA ILE A 84 27.41 -25.49 51.97
C ILE A 84 27.55 -27.00 51.85
N THR A 85 26.72 -27.73 52.61
CA THR A 85 26.53 -29.17 52.48
C THR A 85 25.08 -29.46 52.08
N PHE A 86 24.87 -30.20 51.00
CA PHE A 86 23.53 -30.51 50.49
C PHE A 86 22.80 -31.53 51.39
N PRO A 87 21.48 -31.37 51.60
CA PRO A 87 20.66 -32.31 52.37
C PRO A 87 20.49 -33.65 51.64
N ASP A 88 19.88 -34.64 52.31
CA ASP A 88 19.46 -35.89 51.63
C ASP A 88 18.35 -35.60 50.62
N ILE A 89 18.73 -35.46 49.36
CA ILE A 89 17.83 -35.13 48.25
C ILE A 89 18.32 -35.80 46.97
N ASP A 90 17.39 -36.32 46.18
CA ASP A 90 17.64 -36.81 44.84
C ASP A 90 17.55 -35.64 43.85
N PHE A 91 18.65 -35.36 43.15
CA PHE A 91 18.76 -34.37 42.09
C PHE A 91 18.31 -35.02 40.76
N PRO A 92 17.09 -34.75 40.24
CA PRO A 92 16.55 -35.42 39.05
C PRO A 92 17.39 -35.16 37.79
N ALA A 93 17.30 -36.05 36.80
CA ALA A 93 17.91 -35.84 35.49
C ALA A 93 17.32 -34.60 34.80
N GLY A 94 18.17 -33.71 34.28
CA GLY A 94 17.78 -32.48 33.61
C GLY A 94 17.27 -31.36 34.52
N ALA A 95 17.33 -31.54 35.85
CA ALA A 95 16.93 -30.52 36.81
C ALA A 95 18.06 -29.50 37.08
N TYR A 96 17.69 -28.36 37.68
CA TYR A 96 18.58 -27.26 38.05
C TYR A 96 18.47 -26.93 39.54
N ALA A 97 19.59 -26.53 40.15
CA ALA A 97 19.63 -26.09 41.53
C ALA A 97 20.44 -24.79 41.67
N LEU A 98 19.85 -23.77 42.29
CA LEU A 98 20.54 -22.52 42.60
C LEU A 98 21.07 -22.55 44.04
N VAL A 99 22.29 -22.07 44.22
CA VAL A 99 22.96 -21.95 45.50
C VAL A 99 23.31 -20.49 45.73
N TYR A 100 22.51 -19.80 46.54
CA TYR A 100 22.75 -18.42 46.92
C TYR A 100 23.78 -18.32 48.04
N THR A 101 24.61 -17.29 48.02
CA THR A 101 25.54 -16.99 49.13
C THR A 101 24.79 -16.49 50.38
N GLY A 102 23.67 -15.80 50.18
CA GLY A 102 22.87 -15.16 51.21
C GLY A 102 22.05 -16.10 52.11
N GLN A 103 21.07 -15.52 52.80
CA GLN A 103 20.18 -16.20 53.74
C GLN A 103 18.88 -16.61 53.03
N GLY A 104 18.33 -17.80 53.31
CA GLY A 104 17.03 -18.21 52.75
C GLY A 104 16.66 -19.64 53.11
N LEU A 105 15.50 -20.13 52.69
CA LEU A 105 15.03 -21.46 53.08
C LEU A 105 15.45 -22.52 52.06
N ASN A 106 16.33 -23.44 52.46
CA ASN A 106 16.73 -24.56 51.61
C ASN A 106 15.55 -25.44 51.20
N SER A 107 15.53 -25.78 49.92
CA SER A 107 14.56 -26.70 49.32
C SER A 107 14.69 -28.10 49.93
N THR A 108 13.55 -28.77 50.08
CA THR A 108 13.47 -30.15 50.59
C THR A 108 13.11 -31.17 49.50
N ALA A 109 12.79 -30.70 48.31
CA ALA A 109 12.51 -31.47 47.11
C ALA A 109 12.70 -30.56 45.88
N PHE A 110 12.96 -31.15 44.72
CA PHE A 110 12.85 -30.45 43.44
C PHE A 110 11.38 -30.31 43.07
N VAL A 111 10.92 -29.10 42.78
CA VAL A 111 9.57 -28.79 42.30
C VAL A 111 9.72 -28.36 40.85
N ASP A 112 9.03 -29.06 39.94
CA ASP A 112 9.13 -28.84 38.49
C ASP A 112 10.58 -28.80 37.97
N GLY A 113 11.44 -29.65 38.56
CA GLY A 113 12.84 -29.76 38.18
C GLY A 113 13.76 -28.67 38.76
N LYS A 114 13.29 -27.86 39.70
CA LYS A 114 14.04 -26.73 40.29
C LYS A 114 14.17 -26.83 41.80
N ALA A 115 15.30 -26.38 42.35
CA ALA A 115 15.53 -26.28 43.80
C ALA A 115 16.46 -25.10 44.15
N GLU A 116 16.26 -24.50 45.31
CA GLU A 116 17.09 -23.40 45.83
C GLU A 116 17.74 -23.78 47.16
N PHE A 117 18.99 -23.39 47.33
CA PHE A 117 19.80 -23.60 48.53
C PHE A 117 20.54 -22.31 48.89
N TYR A 118 20.89 -22.19 50.17
CA TYR A 118 21.48 -20.99 50.74
C TYR A 118 22.69 -21.37 51.61
N MET A 119 23.79 -20.63 51.43
CA MET A 119 25.06 -20.82 52.15
C MET A 119 25.06 -20.07 53.49
N TRP A 120 24.09 -19.16 53.71
CA TRP A 120 23.88 -18.41 54.96
C TRP A 120 25.07 -17.53 55.36
N LYS A 121 25.74 -16.91 54.39
CA LYS A 121 26.92 -16.07 54.63
C LYS A 121 26.54 -14.62 54.96
N SER A 122 27.47 -13.92 55.60
CA SER A 122 27.33 -12.53 56.07
C SER A 122 28.25 -11.53 55.35
N SER A 123 28.98 -11.99 54.32
CA SER A 123 29.87 -11.23 53.43
C SER A 123 29.88 -11.89 52.04
N SER A 124 30.25 -11.16 50.99
CA SER A 124 30.47 -11.75 49.65
C SER A 124 31.52 -12.84 49.73
N ILE A 125 31.26 -13.90 48.97
CA ILE A 125 32.17 -15.04 48.83
C ILE A 125 32.93 -14.87 47.52
N TRP A 126 32.21 -14.62 46.45
CA TRP A 126 32.73 -14.62 45.09
C TRP A 126 33.31 -13.25 44.75
N SER A 127 34.63 -13.18 44.58
CA SER A 127 35.31 -11.91 44.28
C SER A 127 35.02 -11.41 42.85
N PRO A 128 34.70 -10.12 42.64
CA PRO A 128 34.53 -9.54 41.31
C PRO A 128 35.81 -9.53 40.44
N THR A 129 36.99 -9.72 41.04
CA THR A 129 38.28 -9.71 40.31
C THR A 129 38.77 -11.10 39.88
N GLY A 130 38.00 -12.15 40.20
CA GLY A 130 38.33 -13.54 39.94
C GLY A 130 38.32 -14.37 41.22
N ASP A 131 37.81 -15.59 41.10
CA ASP A 131 37.60 -16.57 42.16
C ASP A 131 37.43 -17.98 41.55
N ASP A 132 37.22 -19.01 42.37
CA ASP A 132 36.95 -20.36 41.91
C ASP A 132 35.93 -21.15 42.72
N VAL A 133 35.23 -22.06 42.03
CA VAL A 133 34.06 -22.78 42.55
C VAL A 133 34.32 -24.27 42.41
N LEU A 134 34.34 -24.97 43.54
CA LEU A 134 34.53 -26.42 43.58
C LEU A 134 33.28 -27.14 44.07
N LEU A 135 32.79 -28.07 43.26
CA LEU A 135 31.76 -29.04 43.65
C LEU A 135 32.42 -30.37 44.02
N ALA A 136 32.22 -30.84 45.25
CA ALA A 136 32.70 -32.14 45.73
C ALA A 136 31.57 -33.07 46.16
N ASN A 137 31.75 -34.37 45.94
CA ASN A 137 30.80 -35.38 46.41
C ASN A 137 31.01 -35.73 47.89
N SER A 138 30.17 -36.63 48.41
CA SER A 138 30.22 -37.10 49.81
C SER A 138 31.50 -37.82 50.24
N THR A 139 32.45 -38.06 49.33
CA THR A 139 33.78 -38.61 49.62
C THR A 139 34.91 -37.57 49.51
N ASN A 140 34.56 -36.30 49.32
CA ASN A 140 35.45 -35.17 49.03
C ASN A 140 36.19 -35.29 47.69
N ALA A 141 35.71 -36.14 46.78
CA ALA A 141 36.24 -36.16 45.42
C ALA A 141 35.59 -35.04 44.60
N THR A 142 36.41 -34.29 43.86
CA THR A 142 35.94 -33.23 42.96
C THR A 142 35.05 -33.82 41.89
N VAL A 143 33.83 -33.28 41.80
CA VAL A 143 32.83 -33.60 40.78
C VAL A 143 32.98 -32.61 39.63
N ASP A 144 33.05 -31.33 39.94
CA ASP A 144 33.27 -30.27 38.97
C ASP A 144 34.06 -29.10 39.59
N PHE A 145 34.73 -28.34 38.74
CA PHE A 145 35.54 -27.19 39.12
C PHE A 145 35.54 -26.16 38.01
N MET A 146 35.37 -24.89 38.39
CA MET A 146 35.58 -23.77 37.49
C MET A 146 36.22 -22.61 38.21
N SER A 147 37.00 -21.83 37.47
CA SER A 147 37.59 -20.59 37.97
C SER A 147 37.43 -19.48 36.94
N TYR A 148 37.30 -18.25 37.42
CA TYR A 148 37.09 -17.07 36.59
C TYR A 148 38.06 -15.94 36.96
N GLY A 149 38.23 -14.98 36.06
CA GLY A 149 39.27 -13.96 36.17
C GLY A 149 40.64 -14.46 35.70
N GLN A 150 41.69 -13.73 36.09
CA GLN A 150 43.04 -13.94 35.57
C GLN A 150 43.72 -15.17 36.22
N TRP A 151 44.06 -16.19 35.41
CA TRP A 151 44.81 -17.37 35.86
C TRP A 151 46.14 -17.02 36.55
N ASN A 152 46.43 -17.67 37.68
CA ASN A 152 47.57 -17.36 38.56
C ASN A 152 47.56 -15.90 39.07
N GLY A 153 46.38 -15.29 39.16
CA GLY A 153 46.16 -14.03 39.87
C GLY A 153 46.30 -14.23 41.39
N THR A 154 46.14 -13.16 42.17
CA THR A 154 46.15 -13.27 43.64
C THR A 154 44.84 -13.81 44.23
N SER A 155 43.90 -14.22 43.38
CA SER A 155 42.51 -14.56 43.76
C SER A 155 41.96 -15.76 42.96
N THR A 156 42.81 -16.64 42.43
CA THR A 156 42.36 -17.87 41.74
C THR A 156 43.34 -18.98 42.10
N ASP A 157 42.84 -20.13 42.56
CA ASP A 157 43.67 -21.27 42.93
C ASP A 157 43.78 -22.35 41.83
N ASP A 158 44.80 -23.21 41.96
CA ASP A 158 44.98 -24.37 41.07
C ASP A 158 43.87 -25.42 41.38
N PRO A 159 43.30 -26.10 40.35
CA PRO A 159 42.36 -27.19 40.57
C PRO A 159 43.02 -28.34 41.33
N PRO A 160 42.24 -29.17 42.05
CA PRO A 160 42.74 -30.37 42.70
C PRO A 160 43.53 -31.28 41.75
N ALA A 161 44.60 -31.89 42.26
CA ALA A 161 45.58 -32.62 41.46
C ALA A 161 45.01 -33.83 40.68
N ASP A 162 43.80 -34.27 41.01
CA ASP A 162 43.06 -35.37 40.39
C ASP A 162 41.99 -34.91 39.37
N PHE A 163 41.86 -33.60 39.11
CA PHE A 163 40.89 -33.04 38.18
C PHE A 163 41.56 -32.48 36.91
N ALA A 164 41.07 -32.90 35.74
CA ALA A 164 41.58 -32.44 34.45
C ALA A 164 40.84 -31.18 34.00
N TYR A 165 41.43 -30.01 34.24
CA TYR A 165 40.82 -28.71 33.96
C TYR A 165 41.53 -27.96 32.84
N THR A 166 40.76 -27.24 32.02
CA THR A 166 41.28 -26.25 31.07
C THR A 166 40.74 -24.90 31.50
N HIS A 167 41.63 -24.03 32.00
CA HIS A 167 41.23 -22.71 32.47
C HIS A 167 40.55 -21.87 31.39
N SER A 168 39.38 -21.34 31.72
CA SER A 168 38.80 -20.20 31.02
C SER A 168 39.18 -18.92 31.77
N ASN A 169 39.84 -17.96 31.11
CA ASN A 169 39.90 -16.58 31.63
C ASN A 169 38.53 -15.90 31.47
N ALA A 170 37.44 -16.61 31.78
CA ALA A 170 36.09 -16.10 31.68
C ALA A 170 35.92 -14.99 32.72
N SER A 171 35.22 -13.95 32.32
CA SER A 171 34.79 -12.85 33.16
C SER A 171 33.44 -12.41 32.64
N ALA A 172 32.58 -11.95 33.53
CA ALA A 172 31.33 -11.30 33.25
C ALA A 172 31.33 -9.87 33.80
N ASP A 173 30.75 -8.93 33.06
CA ASP A 173 30.48 -7.59 33.58
C ASP A 173 29.44 -7.63 34.71
N GLU A 174 29.32 -6.53 35.47
CA GLU A 174 28.30 -6.40 36.51
C GLU A 174 26.90 -6.67 35.93
N GLY A 175 26.12 -7.51 36.62
CA GLY A 175 24.79 -7.94 36.19
C GLY A 175 24.75 -9.16 35.27
N PHE A 176 25.89 -9.60 34.75
CA PHE A 176 26.00 -10.79 33.91
C PHE A 176 26.55 -11.99 34.69
N THR A 177 26.29 -13.19 34.17
CA THR A 177 26.81 -14.46 34.69
C THR A 177 27.93 -15.01 33.81
N ILE A 178 28.62 -16.01 34.31
CA ILE A 178 29.43 -16.91 33.49
C ILE A 178 28.70 -18.25 33.38
N ALA A 179 28.34 -18.65 32.16
CA ALA A 179 27.56 -19.84 31.86
C ALA A 179 28.37 -20.89 31.08
N LEU A 180 28.18 -22.17 31.41
CA LEU A 180 28.79 -23.32 30.75
C LEU A 180 28.02 -23.66 29.45
N THR A 181 28.70 -23.56 28.30
CA THR A 181 28.13 -23.82 26.98
C THR A 181 29.10 -24.56 26.08
N ALA A 182 28.66 -25.63 25.44
CA ALA A 182 29.51 -26.49 24.59
C ALA A 182 30.85 -26.89 25.26
N GLY A 183 30.85 -27.01 26.60
CA GLY A 183 32.02 -27.34 27.42
C GLY A 183 32.96 -26.18 27.73
N GLN A 184 32.55 -24.93 27.53
CA GLN A 184 33.33 -23.73 27.86
C GLN A 184 32.48 -22.70 28.63
N PHE A 185 33.07 -22.10 29.66
CA PHE A 185 32.47 -20.99 30.40
C PHE A 185 32.65 -19.66 29.66
N ARG A 186 31.56 -18.91 29.53
CA ARG A 186 31.50 -17.61 28.83
C ARG A 186 30.53 -16.67 29.53
N GLN A 187 30.70 -15.36 29.35
CA GLN A 187 29.71 -14.38 29.80
C GLN A 187 28.35 -14.71 29.21
N SER A 188 27.30 -14.64 30.03
CA SER A 188 25.91 -14.85 29.66
C SER A 188 25.02 -13.87 30.44
N ILE A 189 23.82 -13.63 29.92
CA ILE A 189 22.73 -13.09 30.72
C ILE A 189 22.32 -14.13 31.77
N PRO A 190 21.98 -13.71 33.00
CA PRO A 190 21.47 -14.59 34.05
C PRO A 190 20.29 -15.46 33.59
N THR A 191 20.45 -16.79 33.65
CA THR A 191 19.40 -17.79 33.39
C THR A 191 19.10 -18.66 34.62
N PRO A 192 18.83 -18.08 35.80
CA PRO A 192 18.72 -18.86 37.03
C PRO A 192 17.60 -19.90 36.93
N LEU A 193 17.98 -21.16 37.20
CA LEU A 193 17.15 -22.36 37.16
C LEU A 193 16.68 -22.76 35.76
N GLU A 194 17.32 -22.28 34.70
CA GLU A 194 16.94 -22.55 33.31
C GLU A 194 18.14 -23.03 32.46
N PRO A 195 17.91 -23.71 31.33
CA PRO A 195 18.99 -24.05 30.42
C PRO A 195 19.65 -22.81 29.83
N ASN A 196 20.98 -22.76 29.90
CA ASN A 196 21.78 -21.86 29.06
C ASN A 196 21.45 -22.12 27.58
N GLY A 197 21.20 -21.06 26.80
CA GLY A 197 20.86 -21.15 25.37
C GLY A 197 21.91 -21.84 24.50
N ASP A 198 21.69 -21.97 23.19
CA ASP A 198 22.68 -22.57 22.29
C ASP A 198 23.51 -21.48 21.59
N ASP A 199 24.84 -21.62 21.53
CA ASP A 199 25.78 -20.66 20.89
C ASP A 199 25.76 -20.77 19.34
N VAL A 200 24.96 -21.68 18.79
CA VAL A 200 24.85 -21.88 17.35
C VAL A 200 23.93 -20.80 16.77
N PHE A 201 24.54 -19.76 16.18
CA PHE A 201 23.91 -18.65 15.45
C PHE A 201 22.54 -18.99 14.84
N ARG A 202 21.48 -18.26 15.21
CA ARG A 202 20.12 -18.44 14.67
C ARG A 202 19.60 -17.10 14.17
N GLY A 203 19.52 -16.96 12.84
CA GLY A 203 19.16 -15.74 12.10
C GLY A 203 17.69 -15.34 12.23
N LEU A 204 17.29 -14.92 13.43
CA LEU A 204 16.11 -14.10 13.65
C LEU A 204 16.38 -12.68 13.16
N LEU A 205 15.34 -11.97 12.74
CA LEU A 205 15.47 -10.64 12.14
C LEU A 205 14.62 -9.63 12.91
N LEU A 206 15.18 -8.46 13.20
CA LEU A 206 14.42 -7.23 13.42
C LEU A 206 13.77 -6.86 12.08
N THR A 207 12.45 -6.69 12.08
CA THR A 207 11.68 -6.38 10.86
C THR A 207 10.98 -5.04 10.93
N GLU A 208 10.72 -4.53 12.14
CA GLU A 208 10.20 -3.18 12.35
C GLU A 208 10.90 -2.56 13.56
N VAL A 209 11.22 -1.27 13.45
CA VAL A 209 11.79 -0.47 14.55
C VAL A 209 11.12 0.90 14.54
N SER A 210 10.51 1.28 15.66
CA SER A 210 10.04 2.64 15.90
C SER A 210 10.80 3.23 17.08
N TYR A 211 11.68 4.18 16.77
CA TYR A 211 12.55 4.86 17.73
C TYR A 211 12.14 6.30 18.00
N ALA A 212 11.25 6.88 17.19
CA ALA A 212 10.78 8.25 17.36
C ALA A 212 9.25 8.35 17.31
N PRO A 213 8.49 7.65 18.17
CA PRO A 213 7.03 7.75 18.14
C PRO A 213 6.52 9.08 18.76
N TRP A 214 5.20 9.30 18.70
CA TRP A 214 4.58 10.52 19.24
C TRP A 214 4.51 10.56 20.78
N GLY A 215 4.78 9.42 21.45
CA GLY A 215 4.88 9.29 22.91
C GLY A 215 6.06 8.42 23.36
N GLU A 216 6.01 7.94 24.59
CA GLU A 216 6.96 6.95 25.12
C GLU A 216 6.45 5.55 24.77
N ASN A 217 6.75 5.08 23.57
CA ASN A 217 6.26 3.80 23.03
C ASN A 217 7.13 3.30 21.89
N GLU A 218 8.44 3.44 22.05
CA GLU A 218 9.40 2.78 21.16
C GLU A 218 9.06 1.28 21.08
N TYR A 219 9.24 0.68 19.92
CA TYR A 219 9.03 -0.76 19.77
C TYR A 219 9.87 -1.35 18.67
N VAL A 220 10.06 -2.67 18.76
CA VAL A 220 10.67 -3.49 17.72
C VAL A 220 9.81 -4.73 17.45
N VAL A 221 9.91 -5.24 16.24
CA VAL A 221 9.31 -6.52 15.84
C VAL A 221 10.42 -7.49 15.46
N ILE A 222 10.39 -8.68 16.05
CA ILE A 222 11.36 -9.75 15.81
C ILE A 222 10.66 -10.88 15.08
N TYR A 223 11.16 -11.27 13.92
CA TYR A 223 10.62 -12.32 13.07
C TYR A 223 11.52 -13.56 13.05
N ASN A 224 10.90 -14.75 13.02
CA ASN A 224 11.58 -16.01 12.82
C ASN A 224 11.41 -16.53 11.38
N PRO A 225 12.37 -16.30 10.47
CA PRO A 225 12.34 -16.83 9.10
C PRO A 225 12.69 -18.33 9.02
N LEU A 226 13.12 -18.95 10.12
CA LEU A 226 13.63 -20.32 10.12
C LEU A 226 12.50 -21.34 10.01
N THR A 227 12.86 -22.54 9.56
CA THR A 227 11.94 -23.67 9.39
C THR A 227 11.61 -24.41 10.71
N TYR A 228 11.94 -23.81 11.85
CA TYR A 228 11.74 -24.38 13.17
C TYR A 228 11.56 -23.26 14.21
N SER A 229 11.00 -23.60 15.37
CA SER A 229 10.82 -22.65 16.46
C SER A 229 12.14 -22.36 17.18
N VAL A 230 12.36 -21.12 17.59
CA VAL A 230 13.56 -20.70 18.34
C VAL A 230 13.15 -20.33 19.75
N ASP A 231 13.78 -20.97 20.72
CA ASP A 231 13.76 -20.54 22.12
C ASP A 231 14.75 -19.39 22.27
N ILE A 232 14.23 -18.25 22.69
CA ILE A 232 14.97 -17.00 22.91
C ILE A 232 14.94 -16.60 24.39
N SER A 233 14.70 -17.55 25.30
CA SER A 233 14.81 -17.31 26.74
C SER A 233 16.18 -16.69 27.06
N ALA A 234 16.17 -15.60 27.82
CA ALA A 234 17.35 -14.80 28.16
C ALA A 234 18.17 -14.25 26.98
N TRP A 235 17.67 -14.30 25.76
CA TRP A 235 18.12 -13.38 24.72
C TRP A 235 17.71 -11.97 25.13
N TYR A 236 18.29 -10.96 24.49
CA TYR A 236 18.03 -9.60 24.91
C TYR A 236 18.00 -8.61 23.77
N PHE A 237 17.22 -7.56 24.03
CA PHE A 237 17.17 -6.34 23.26
C PHE A 237 18.04 -5.29 23.95
N SER A 238 18.84 -4.57 23.17
CA SER A 238 19.74 -3.54 23.66
C SER A 238 19.91 -2.43 22.63
N ASP A 239 20.11 -1.20 23.09
CA ASP A 239 20.59 -0.06 22.30
C ASP A 239 22.13 0.07 22.31
N GLY A 240 22.81 -0.72 23.14
CA GLY A 240 24.26 -0.63 23.39
C GLY A 240 24.58 -0.15 24.81
N GLU A 241 23.67 0.58 25.46
CA GLU A 241 23.81 1.09 26.82
C GLU A 241 22.88 0.38 27.83
N GLY A 242 21.62 0.19 27.47
CA GLY A 242 20.58 -0.49 28.23
C GLY A 242 20.28 -1.88 27.70
N VAL A 243 19.76 -2.75 28.57
CA VAL A 243 19.52 -4.16 28.26
C VAL A 243 18.19 -4.61 28.86
N ALA A 244 17.34 -5.23 28.02
CA ALA A 244 16.12 -5.90 28.41
C ALA A 244 16.16 -7.36 27.93
N ALA A 245 16.07 -8.33 28.85
CA ALA A 245 16.14 -9.75 28.55
C ALA A 245 14.75 -10.41 28.50
N PHE A 246 14.54 -11.32 27.55
CA PHE A 246 13.32 -12.11 27.45
C PHE A 246 13.17 -13.06 28.65
N PRO A 247 11.96 -13.20 29.20
CA PRO A 247 11.72 -14.12 30.30
C PRO A 247 11.90 -15.58 29.86
N PRO A 248 12.03 -16.53 30.81
CA PRO A 248 12.05 -17.96 30.52
C PRO A 248 10.82 -18.42 29.71
N ASP A 249 10.99 -19.54 29.00
CA ASP A 249 9.99 -20.17 28.13
C ASP A 249 9.53 -19.30 26.93
N THR A 250 10.34 -18.32 26.52
CA THR A 250 10.02 -17.47 25.37
C THR A 250 10.40 -18.14 24.05
N ILE A 251 9.40 -18.56 23.27
CA ILE A 251 9.60 -19.27 21.99
C ILE A 251 8.95 -18.51 20.84
N ILE A 252 9.73 -18.18 19.82
CA ILE A 252 9.20 -17.68 18.54
C ILE A 252 9.03 -18.86 17.59
N ALA A 253 7.77 -19.20 17.29
CA ALA A 253 7.47 -20.26 16.32
C ALA A 253 7.91 -19.87 14.89
N GLN A 254 8.13 -20.88 14.04
CA GLN A 254 8.48 -20.67 12.62
C GLN A 254 7.48 -19.73 11.94
N GLY A 255 7.98 -18.74 11.20
CA GLY A 255 7.16 -17.80 10.43
C GLY A 255 6.28 -16.91 11.30
N ARG A 256 6.64 -16.72 12.58
CA ARG A 256 5.94 -15.84 13.51
C ARG A 256 6.85 -14.69 13.93
N SER A 257 6.20 -13.60 14.31
CA SER A 257 6.85 -12.45 14.91
C SER A 257 6.41 -12.30 16.36
N ILE A 258 7.24 -11.62 17.14
CA ILE A 258 6.88 -11.04 18.43
C ILE A 258 7.10 -9.53 18.40
N ILE A 259 6.29 -8.81 19.16
CA ILE A 259 6.36 -7.36 19.32
C ILE A 259 6.89 -7.05 20.73
N VAL A 260 7.95 -6.26 20.79
CA VAL A 260 8.54 -5.77 22.03
C VAL A 260 8.36 -4.26 22.06
N SER A 261 7.64 -3.73 23.05
CA SER A 261 7.50 -2.29 23.22
C SER A 261 8.12 -1.80 24.53
N GLN A 262 8.63 -0.58 24.54
CA GLN A 262 8.97 0.12 25.76
C GLN A 262 7.76 0.20 26.70
N ASN A 263 6.56 0.49 26.19
CA ASN A 263 5.37 0.77 26.98
C ASN A 263 4.10 0.18 26.35
N SER A 264 3.59 -0.91 26.92
CA SER A 264 2.39 -1.61 26.44
C SER A 264 1.14 -0.74 26.43
N THR A 265 0.94 0.10 27.45
CA THR A 265 -0.26 0.96 27.53
C THR A 265 -0.28 2.00 26.40
N ASN A 266 0.84 2.69 26.16
CA ASN A 266 0.92 3.69 25.10
C ASN A 266 0.89 3.04 23.71
N PHE A 267 1.56 1.89 23.54
CA PHE A 267 1.47 1.11 22.31
C PHE A 267 0.03 0.69 22.00
N PHE A 268 -0.72 0.24 23.00
CA PHE A 268 -2.15 -0.10 22.83
C PHE A 268 -3.00 1.11 22.47
N VAL A 269 -2.76 2.27 23.09
CA VAL A 269 -3.51 3.50 22.79
C VAL A 269 -3.33 3.94 21.32
N GLU A 270 -2.15 3.71 20.75
CA GLU A 270 -1.86 4.08 19.36
C GLU A 270 -2.26 3.01 18.36
N THR A 271 -2.09 1.72 18.68
CA THR A 271 -2.24 0.62 17.72
C THR A 271 -3.49 -0.24 17.93
N LEU A 272 -4.15 -0.12 19.09
CA LEU A 272 -5.22 -0.99 19.59
C LEU A 272 -4.84 -2.47 19.71
N ASN A 273 -3.55 -2.77 19.69
CA ASN A 273 -2.98 -4.09 19.92
C ASN A 273 -2.06 -4.04 21.15
N HIS A 274 -1.98 -5.15 21.89
CA HIS A 274 -0.97 -5.27 22.94
C HIS A 274 0.31 -5.86 22.34
N PRO A 275 1.50 -5.35 22.72
CA PRO A 275 2.74 -6.02 22.38
C PRO A 275 2.84 -7.35 23.15
N ASP A 276 3.58 -8.31 22.62
CA ASP A 276 3.84 -9.57 23.32
C ASP A 276 4.67 -9.32 24.59
N PHE A 277 5.64 -8.41 24.51
CA PHE A 277 6.55 -8.06 25.59
C PHE A 277 6.64 -6.56 25.83
N GLU A 278 6.92 -6.18 27.08
CA GLU A 278 7.31 -4.83 27.44
C GLU A 278 8.45 -4.76 28.47
N TYR A 279 9.05 -3.59 28.63
CA TYR A 279 10.16 -3.40 29.57
C TYR A 279 10.04 -2.17 30.50
N THR A 280 8.82 -1.62 30.65
CA THR A 280 8.49 -0.63 31.70
C THR A 280 7.48 -1.11 32.74
N ASN A 281 6.93 -2.34 32.60
CA ASN A 281 5.99 -2.97 33.53
C ASN A 281 4.79 -2.08 33.90
N ASN A 282 4.01 -1.72 32.88
CA ASN A 282 2.84 -0.86 33.04
C ASN A 282 1.50 -1.56 32.71
N SER A 283 1.53 -2.78 32.16
CA SER A 283 0.37 -3.53 31.70
C SER A 283 0.43 -4.99 32.11
N ALA A 284 -0.73 -5.55 32.48
CA ALA A 284 -0.86 -6.99 32.76
C ALA A 284 -1.14 -7.82 31.49
N ASP A 285 -1.36 -7.17 30.35
CA ASP A 285 -1.69 -7.80 29.07
C ASP A 285 -0.45 -8.10 28.21
N SER A 286 0.73 -7.69 28.67
CA SER A 286 2.04 -7.95 28.03
C SER A 286 3.00 -8.60 29.03
N MET A 287 3.94 -9.40 28.55
CA MET A 287 4.95 -10.02 29.40
C MET A 287 6.10 -9.06 29.71
N ASP A 288 6.54 -9.01 30.97
CA ASP A 288 7.66 -8.18 31.38
C ASP A 288 9.01 -8.82 30.97
N MET A 289 9.85 -8.03 30.30
CA MET A 289 11.27 -8.32 30.14
C MET A 289 12.07 -7.90 31.37
N MET A 290 13.16 -8.61 31.64
CA MET A 290 14.05 -8.32 32.77
C MET A 290 15.04 -7.22 32.39
N ILE A 291 15.03 -6.10 33.11
CA ILE A 291 16.03 -5.04 32.93
C ILE A 291 17.35 -5.42 33.62
N ILE A 292 18.44 -5.32 32.86
CA ILE A 292 19.81 -5.56 33.31
C ILE A 292 20.52 -4.21 33.31
N GLY A 293 20.66 -3.60 34.48
CA GLY A 293 21.24 -2.26 34.62
C GLY A 293 20.22 -1.18 34.28
N THR A 294 20.31 -0.60 33.09
CA THR A 294 19.37 0.40 32.56
C THR A 294 18.48 -0.18 31.47
N ALA A 295 17.25 0.33 31.36
CA ALA A 295 16.37 -0.03 30.25
C ALA A 295 16.90 0.56 28.93
N PRO A 296 16.72 -0.15 27.80
CA PRO A 296 17.02 0.41 26.47
C PRO A 296 16.19 1.67 26.19
N GLY A 297 16.76 2.63 25.48
CA GLY A 297 16.07 3.84 25.01
C GLY A 297 16.67 4.35 23.70
N LEU A 298 15.88 4.28 22.63
CA LEU A 298 16.32 4.58 21.27
C LEU A 298 16.32 6.08 20.99
N SER A 299 17.50 6.67 20.80
CA SER A 299 17.64 8.10 20.51
C SER A 299 17.04 8.50 19.15
N ASN A 300 16.16 9.52 19.14
CA ASN A 300 15.56 10.06 17.90
C ASN A 300 16.58 10.53 16.84
N GLY A 301 17.77 10.95 17.26
CA GLY A 301 18.81 11.48 16.36
C GLY A 301 19.68 10.43 15.69
N GLY A 302 19.66 9.20 16.22
CA GLY A 302 20.51 8.11 15.78
C GLY A 302 20.97 7.27 16.96
N ASP A 303 20.89 5.96 16.76
CA ASP A 303 21.20 4.94 17.76
C ASP A 303 21.36 3.58 17.08
N GLU A 304 21.52 2.54 17.90
CA GLU A 304 21.45 1.16 17.49
C GLU A 304 20.32 0.40 18.17
N ALA A 305 19.83 -0.65 17.51
CA ALA A 305 18.91 -1.63 18.08
C ALA A 305 19.49 -3.02 17.80
N PHE A 306 19.84 -3.73 18.87
CA PHE A 306 20.45 -5.06 18.80
C PHE A 306 19.49 -6.12 19.32
N LEU A 307 19.31 -7.17 18.53
CA LEU A 307 18.86 -8.45 19.03
C LEU A 307 20.09 -9.29 19.33
N MET A 308 20.27 -9.68 20.58
CA MET A 308 21.43 -10.44 21.04
C MET A 308 20.99 -11.75 21.66
N ASN A 309 21.77 -12.81 21.44
CA ASN A 309 21.53 -14.05 22.17
C ASN A 309 21.97 -13.91 23.63
N ASN A 310 21.66 -14.91 24.45
CA ASN A 310 22.01 -14.91 25.86
C ASN A 310 23.53 -14.84 26.15
N TYR A 311 24.41 -15.00 25.15
CA TYR A 311 25.88 -14.89 25.28
C TYR A 311 26.44 -13.51 24.87
N GLY A 312 25.56 -12.57 24.53
CA GLY A 312 25.93 -11.26 24.03
C GLY A 312 26.54 -11.24 22.65
N ARG A 313 26.21 -12.25 21.83
CA ARG A 313 26.44 -12.19 20.40
C ARG A 313 25.28 -11.47 19.73
N VAL A 314 25.58 -10.48 18.90
CA VAL A 314 24.60 -9.83 18.03
C VAL A 314 24.09 -10.86 17.01
N ILE A 315 22.78 -11.05 17.03
CA ILE A 315 22.04 -11.89 16.07
C ILE A 315 21.59 -11.05 14.89
N ASP A 316 21.04 -9.87 15.18
CA ASP A 316 20.66 -8.88 14.18
C ASP A 316 20.82 -7.47 14.76
N ALA A 317 21.05 -6.50 13.88
CA ALA A 317 21.27 -5.11 14.24
C ALA A 317 20.50 -4.16 13.32
N PHE A 318 20.10 -3.02 13.87
CA PHE A 318 19.58 -1.90 13.13
C PHE A 318 20.26 -0.61 13.62
N ALA A 319 21.12 -0.03 12.78
CA ALA A 319 21.80 1.23 13.07
C ALA A 319 21.21 2.36 12.21
N TYR A 320 20.92 3.51 12.81
CA TYR A 320 20.23 4.61 12.14
C TYR A 320 20.72 6.00 12.57
N GLY A 321 20.36 7.02 11.78
CA GLY A 321 20.67 8.42 12.04
C GLY A 321 22.18 8.69 12.14
N ASP A 322 22.60 9.33 13.21
CA ASP A 322 24.01 9.69 13.48
C ASP A 322 24.86 8.53 14.07
N SER A 323 24.34 7.29 14.10
CA SER A 323 25.08 6.11 14.57
C SER A 323 26.43 5.93 13.85
N ALA A 324 27.46 5.54 14.62
CA ALA A 324 28.80 5.24 14.13
C ALA A 324 29.12 3.73 14.15
N TYR A 325 28.11 2.89 14.38
CA TYR A 325 28.27 1.45 14.53
C TYR A 325 28.77 0.79 13.25
N THR A 326 29.78 -0.08 13.39
CA THR A 326 30.41 -0.85 12.29
C THR A 326 30.81 -2.25 12.77
N GLY A 327 30.09 -2.76 13.79
CA GLY A 327 30.35 -4.04 14.44
C GLY A 327 29.61 -5.22 13.81
N ASP A 328 29.51 -6.31 14.57
CA ASP A 328 28.86 -7.54 14.13
C ASP A 328 27.38 -7.32 13.78
N GLY A 329 26.92 -7.85 12.64
CA GLY A 329 25.53 -7.70 12.19
C GLY A 329 25.23 -6.40 11.44
N TRP A 330 26.24 -5.56 11.14
CA TRP A 330 26.04 -4.35 10.34
C TRP A 330 27.25 -3.99 9.45
N ASP A 331 27.06 -4.05 8.13
CA ASP A 331 28.11 -3.94 7.11
C ASP A 331 28.11 -2.60 6.32
N SER A 332 27.24 -1.64 6.68
CA SER A 332 27.11 -0.35 5.98
C SER A 332 27.07 0.87 6.91
N GLY A 333 26.85 2.06 6.33
CA GLY A 333 26.42 3.23 7.10
C GLY A 333 25.01 3.05 7.65
N PRO A 334 24.58 3.94 8.57
CA PRO A 334 23.26 3.88 9.19
C PRO A 334 22.12 4.13 8.19
N VAL A 335 20.93 3.66 8.53
CA VAL A 335 19.67 4.04 7.87
C VAL A 335 19.40 5.52 8.10
N GLU A 336 18.86 6.22 7.10
CA GLU A 336 18.48 7.63 7.24
C GLU A 336 17.47 7.82 8.37
N ALA A 337 17.66 8.86 9.18
CA ALA A 337 16.75 9.16 10.28
C ALA A 337 15.34 9.50 9.76
N LEU A 338 14.35 8.85 10.33
CA LEU A 338 12.94 9.02 10.04
C LEU A 338 12.38 10.18 10.88
N SER A 339 11.31 10.78 10.36
CA SER A 339 10.54 11.77 11.12
C SER A 339 9.74 11.11 12.24
N GLN A 340 9.33 11.92 13.22
CA GLN A 340 8.53 11.45 14.35
C GLN A 340 7.23 10.76 13.88
N GLY A 341 6.85 9.66 14.55
CA GLY A 341 5.67 8.85 14.26
C GLY A 341 5.84 7.81 13.15
N LYS A 342 7.01 7.80 12.50
CA LYS A 342 7.34 6.83 11.45
C LYS A 342 7.93 5.55 12.02
N VAL A 343 7.84 4.49 11.24
CA VAL A 343 8.34 3.16 11.55
C VAL A 343 9.34 2.76 10.46
N ALA A 344 10.54 2.34 10.85
CA ALA A 344 11.47 1.69 9.93
C ALA A 344 11.00 0.26 9.72
N LYS A 345 10.87 -0.17 8.46
CA LYS A 345 10.43 -1.51 8.10
C LYS A 345 11.44 -2.19 7.19
N ARG A 346 11.79 -3.44 7.49
CA ARG A 346 12.71 -4.23 6.67
C ARG A 346 12.01 -4.61 5.37
N ASN A 347 12.72 -4.46 4.26
CA ASN A 347 12.29 -4.75 2.91
C ASN A 347 11.95 -6.23 2.78
N LEU A 348 10.85 -6.50 2.07
CA LEU A 348 10.34 -7.83 1.78
C LEU A 348 10.37 -8.05 0.27
N GLU A 349 11.09 -9.08 -0.17
CA GLU A 349 11.20 -9.47 -1.57
C GLU A 349 10.78 -10.94 -1.72
N ASN A 350 9.76 -11.22 -2.53
CA ASN A 350 9.23 -12.59 -2.74
C ASN A 350 8.85 -13.29 -1.42
N ASP A 351 8.19 -12.58 -0.51
CA ASP A 351 7.81 -13.06 0.83
C ASP A 351 8.99 -13.42 1.77
N GLU A 352 10.21 -12.98 1.43
CA GLU A 352 11.40 -13.14 2.26
C GLU A 352 11.99 -11.77 2.62
N TYR A 353 12.37 -11.59 3.89
CA TYR A 353 13.00 -10.34 4.33
C TYR A 353 14.42 -10.25 3.80
N SER A 354 14.77 -9.10 3.24
CA SER A 354 16.14 -8.81 2.83
C SER A 354 17.06 -8.74 4.05
N ASP A 355 18.16 -9.48 4.01
CA ASP A 355 19.14 -9.54 5.08
C ASP A 355 20.57 -9.49 4.53
N THR A 356 20.96 -8.29 4.13
CA THR A 356 22.32 -7.97 3.70
C THR A 356 23.15 -7.36 4.84
N ASN A 357 22.60 -7.30 6.05
CA ASN A 357 23.14 -6.60 7.21
C ASN A 357 23.46 -5.13 6.88
N SER A 358 22.59 -4.46 6.11
CA SER A 358 22.87 -3.10 5.65
C SER A 358 21.64 -2.20 5.65
N SER A 359 21.86 -0.89 5.58
CA SER A 359 20.78 0.10 5.49
C SER A 359 19.89 -0.06 4.25
N ASN A 360 20.38 -0.73 3.21
CA ASN A 360 19.57 -1.07 2.04
C ASN A 360 18.42 -2.03 2.37
N ASP A 361 18.55 -2.83 3.45
CA ASP A 361 17.47 -3.72 3.90
C ASP A 361 16.27 -2.93 4.45
N TRP A 362 16.40 -1.62 4.68
CA TRP A 362 15.38 -0.79 5.32
C TRP A 362 14.95 0.42 4.49
N THR A 363 15.55 0.59 3.31
CA THR A 363 15.29 1.75 2.45
C THR A 363 14.02 1.51 1.65
N ASN A 364 12.95 2.23 2.01
CA ASN A 364 11.62 2.11 1.42
C ASN A 364 11.19 3.41 0.74
N LEU A 365 10.49 3.29 -0.39
CA LEU A 365 9.73 4.40 -0.96
C LEU A 365 8.40 4.62 -0.21
N ARG A 366 7.85 3.56 0.39
CA ARG A 366 6.69 3.64 1.29
C ARG A 366 7.12 4.17 2.64
N GLU A 367 6.42 5.20 3.12
CA GLU A 367 6.56 5.66 4.49
C GLU A 367 5.54 4.95 5.37
N TYR A 368 6.03 4.25 6.40
CA TYR A 368 5.19 3.57 7.38
C TYR A 368 4.98 4.47 8.60
N THR A 369 3.75 4.50 9.10
CA THR A 369 3.33 5.19 10.32
C THR A 369 2.77 4.17 11.30
N MET A 370 2.85 4.50 12.59
CA MET A 370 2.22 3.71 13.64
C MET A 370 0.74 3.44 13.34
N ALA A 371 0.29 2.20 13.54
CA ALA A 371 -1.08 1.75 13.37
C ALA A 371 -1.68 1.88 11.96
N GLN A 372 -0.88 2.23 10.95
CA GLN A 372 -1.26 2.09 9.56
C GLN A 372 -1.52 0.61 9.24
N SER A 373 -2.53 0.31 8.42
CA SER A 373 -2.74 -1.07 7.99
C SER A 373 -1.66 -1.55 7.03
N ASP A 374 -1.54 -2.88 6.94
CA ASP A 374 -0.65 -3.55 6.01
C ASP A 374 -1.38 -4.77 5.43
N LEU A 375 -2.20 -4.51 4.41
CA LEU A 375 -3.13 -5.46 3.82
C LEU A 375 -2.48 -6.17 2.62
N PRO A 376 -2.55 -7.51 2.54
CA PRO A 376 -2.12 -8.22 1.35
C PRO A 376 -3.02 -7.90 0.15
N VAL A 377 -2.53 -8.16 -1.05
CA VAL A 377 -3.37 -8.09 -2.27
C VAL A 377 -4.32 -9.30 -2.29
N GLU A 378 -5.60 -9.06 -2.58
CA GLU A 378 -6.61 -10.10 -2.74
C GLU A 378 -7.31 -9.99 -4.10
N THR A 379 -7.64 -11.14 -4.69
CA THR A 379 -8.33 -11.20 -5.99
C THR A 379 -9.56 -12.11 -5.91
N PHE A 380 -10.69 -11.62 -6.42
CA PHE A 380 -11.99 -12.26 -6.35
C PHE A 380 -12.50 -12.62 -7.74
N ALA A 381 -12.91 -13.88 -7.91
CA ALA A 381 -13.67 -14.29 -9.08
C ALA A 381 -15.14 -13.87 -8.94
N VAL A 382 -15.60 -12.99 -9.81
CA VAL A 382 -16.96 -12.43 -9.79
C VAL A 382 -17.75 -12.97 -10.98
N SER A 383 -19.00 -13.36 -10.73
CA SER A 383 -19.97 -13.78 -11.76
C SER A 383 -21.33 -13.09 -11.60
N SER A 384 -21.37 -12.06 -10.74
CA SER A 384 -22.51 -11.20 -10.52
C SER A 384 -22.44 -9.94 -11.39
N GLY A 385 -23.46 -9.08 -11.29
CA GLY A 385 -23.54 -7.90 -12.14
C GLY A 385 -22.56 -6.80 -11.72
N MET A 386 -22.01 -6.11 -12.71
CA MET A 386 -21.27 -4.86 -12.55
C MET A 386 -22.02 -3.77 -13.30
N ASP A 387 -22.32 -2.64 -12.65
CA ASP A 387 -22.88 -1.46 -13.31
C ASP A 387 -21.73 -0.46 -13.53
N LEU A 388 -21.42 -0.15 -14.78
CA LEU A 388 -20.35 0.74 -15.23
C LEU A 388 -20.94 2.10 -15.56
N PHE A 389 -20.25 3.19 -15.18
CA PHE A 389 -20.73 4.54 -15.41
C PHE A 389 -19.59 5.56 -15.50
N SER A 390 -19.92 6.75 -16.02
CA SER A 390 -19.03 7.90 -16.13
C SER A 390 -19.66 9.15 -15.54
N SER A 391 -18.83 10.06 -15.05
CA SER A 391 -19.19 11.46 -14.79
C SER A 391 -18.79 12.30 -16.01
N PRO A 392 -19.58 13.32 -16.41
CA PRO A 392 -20.85 13.74 -15.80
C PRO A 392 -22.08 12.95 -16.28
N ASP A 393 -21.89 11.95 -17.15
CA ASP A 393 -23.00 11.43 -17.98
C ASP A 393 -24.05 10.62 -17.20
N SER A 394 -23.61 9.68 -16.36
CA SER A 394 -24.48 8.69 -15.72
C SER A 394 -24.21 8.46 -14.23
N SER A 395 -23.15 9.05 -13.67
CA SER A 395 -22.70 8.84 -12.29
C SER A 395 -23.76 9.11 -11.22
N PHE A 396 -24.47 10.24 -11.30
CA PHE A 396 -25.50 10.58 -10.32
C PHE A 396 -26.66 9.58 -10.32
N GLY A 397 -27.10 9.14 -11.50
CA GLY A 397 -28.18 8.19 -11.64
C GLY A 397 -27.86 6.84 -10.99
N GLU A 398 -26.66 6.30 -11.22
CA GLU A 398 -26.25 5.01 -10.65
C GLU A 398 -26.02 5.08 -9.14
N ILE A 399 -25.44 6.17 -8.62
CA ILE A 399 -25.24 6.34 -7.17
C ILE A 399 -26.59 6.51 -6.45
N VAL A 400 -27.50 7.34 -6.99
CA VAL A 400 -28.86 7.51 -6.45
C VAL A 400 -29.61 6.18 -6.44
N LYS A 401 -29.54 5.42 -7.52
CA LYS A 401 -30.16 4.10 -7.63
C LYS A 401 -29.63 3.14 -6.55
N ALA A 402 -28.32 3.14 -6.28
CA ALA A 402 -27.74 2.34 -5.21
C ALA A 402 -28.26 2.76 -3.83
N ILE A 403 -28.24 4.06 -3.52
CA ILE A 403 -28.77 4.63 -2.26
C ILE A 403 -30.25 4.28 -2.06
N ASP A 404 -31.07 4.47 -3.10
CA ASP A 404 -32.52 4.30 -3.00
C ASP A 404 -32.96 2.83 -2.90
N LEU A 405 -32.15 1.90 -3.40
CA LEU A 405 -32.40 0.46 -3.29
C LEU A 405 -31.91 -0.16 -1.97
N THR A 406 -31.04 0.53 -1.22
CA THR A 406 -30.45 0.03 0.02
C THR A 406 -31.49 -0.12 1.13
N GLN A 407 -31.36 -1.18 1.94
CA GLN A 407 -32.34 -1.55 2.95
C GLN A 407 -31.85 -1.48 4.40
N THR A 408 -30.54 -1.61 4.65
CA THR A 408 -29.96 -1.77 5.99
C THR A 408 -28.84 -0.79 6.27
N THR A 409 -27.76 -0.76 5.49
CA THR A 409 -26.57 0.07 5.79
C THR A 409 -25.98 0.69 4.53
N ILE A 410 -25.50 1.93 4.67
CA ILE A 410 -24.69 2.65 3.68
C ILE A 410 -23.42 3.14 4.40
N ASP A 411 -22.27 2.59 4.04
CA ASP A 411 -20.96 3.01 4.56
C ASP A 411 -20.20 3.74 3.45
N ILE A 412 -19.83 5.00 3.65
CA ILE A 412 -19.22 5.87 2.62
C ILE A 412 -17.89 6.38 3.12
N ASN A 413 -16.81 6.16 2.36
CA ASN A 413 -15.55 6.87 2.53
C ASN A 413 -15.31 7.73 1.27
N VAL A 414 -15.25 9.05 1.46
CA VAL A 414 -14.95 10.02 0.41
C VAL A 414 -14.10 11.18 0.95
N TYR A 415 -13.12 11.61 0.16
CA TYR A 415 -12.30 12.80 0.45
C TYR A 415 -13.12 14.10 0.62
N GLU A 416 -14.11 14.32 -0.24
CA GLU A 416 -15.00 15.49 -0.14
C GLU A 416 -16.45 15.12 -0.52
N PHE A 417 -17.42 15.67 0.20
CA PHE A 417 -18.85 15.54 -0.05
C PHE A 417 -19.59 16.88 0.07
N THR A 418 -19.86 17.51 -1.06
CA THR A 418 -20.58 18.80 -1.11
C THR A 418 -21.85 18.79 -1.96
N ASN A 419 -22.21 17.67 -2.59
CA ASN A 419 -23.43 17.57 -3.39
C ASN A 419 -24.68 17.40 -2.49
N THR A 420 -25.39 18.49 -2.22
CA THR A 420 -26.61 18.46 -1.39
C THR A 420 -27.77 17.65 -2.01
N GLN A 421 -27.84 17.56 -3.34
CA GLN A 421 -28.89 16.78 -4.01
C GLN A 421 -28.67 15.28 -3.85
N LEU A 422 -27.41 14.83 -3.85
CA LEU A 422 -27.07 13.45 -3.51
C LEU A 422 -27.35 13.16 -2.03
N ALA A 423 -27.04 14.12 -1.15
CA ALA A 423 -27.34 14.03 0.28
C ALA A 423 -28.85 13.90 0.57
N ASP A 424 -29.72 14.52 -0.23
CA ASP A 424 -31.18 14.37 -0.10
C ASP A 424 -31.65 12.91 -0.26
N HIS A 425 -30.99 12.13 -1.12
CA HIS A 425 -31.27 10.69 -1.26
C HIS A 425 -30.80 9.90 -0.04
N LEU A 426 -29.65 10.26 0.56
CA LEU A 426 -29.21 9.67 1.83
C LEU A 426 -30.21 9.97 2.95
N TYR A 427 -30.70 11.21 3.07
CA TYR A 427 -31.75 11.54 4.03
C TYR A 427 -33.03 10.73 3.80
N GLY A 428 -33.36 10.48 2.53
CA GLY A 428 -34.43 9.58 2.12
C GLY A 428 -34.21 8.15 2.62
N ALA A 429 -33.01 7.59 2.46
CA ALA A 429 -32.64 6.27 2.96
C ALA A 429 -32.74 6.19 4.50
N MET A 430 -32.25 7.18 5.21
CA MET A 430 -32.35 7.25 6.67
C MET A 430 -33.80 7.31 7.15
N ALA A 431 -34.67 8.03 6.44
CA ALA A 431 -36.10 8.04 6.74
C ALA A 431 -36.77 6.67 6.53
N ARG A 432 -36.19 5.79 5.71
CA ARG A 432 -36.60 4.38 5.55
C ARG A 432 -36.03 3.46 6.64
N GLY A 433 -35.13 3.95 7.49
CA GLY A 433 -34.48 3.19 8.56
C GLY A 433 -33.12 2.60 8.19
N VAL A 434 -32.51 3.07 7.10
CA VAL A 434 -31.15 2.69 6.70
C VAL A 434 -30.14 3.43 7.57
N GLU A 435 -29.16 2.72 8.11
CA GLU A 435 -28.02 3.28 8.84
C GLU A 435 -27.02 3.87 7.85
N VAL A 436 -26.55 5.10 8.11
CA VAL A 436 -25.59 5.80 7.25
C VAL A 436 -24.36 6.15 8.07
N ASN A 437 -23.20 5.62 7.67
CA ASN A 437 -21.89 5.91 8.22
C ASN A 437 -21.06 6.65 7.16
N LEU A 438 -20.60 7.86 7.45
CA LEU A 438 -19.86 8.71 6.51
C LEU A 438 -18.48 9.06 7.08
N PHE A 439 -17.43 8.58 6.44
CA PHE A 439 -16.04 8.88 6.73
C PHE A 439 -15.48 9.90 5.74
N LEU A 440 -14.82 10.94 6.25
CA LEU A 440 -14.35 12.10 5.49
C LEU A 440 -12.91 12.45 5.84
N GLU A 441 -12.22 13.14 4.94
CA GLU A 441 -10.96 13.82 5.25
C GLU A 441 -11.21 15.05 6.15
N GLY A 442 -10.45 15.18 7.25
CA GLY A 442 -10.61 16.25 8.24
C GLY A 442 -9.84 17.54 7.90
N ALA A 443 -8.95 17.50 6.93
CA ALA A 443 -8.17 18.65 6.47
C ALA A 443 -7.88 18.57 4.96
N PRO A 444 -8.91 18.51 4.09
CA PRO A 444 -8.69 18.42 2.65
C PRO A 444 -7.93 19.67 2.18
N VAL A 445 -7.12 19.52 1.13
CA VAL A 445 -6.40 20.62 0.48
C VAL A 445 -7.38 21.74 0.12
N GLY A 446 -7.15 22.93 0.66
CA GLY A 446 -8.05 24.09 0.54
C GLY A 446 -9.00 24.30 1.72
N GLY A 447 -9.04 23.35 2.67
CA GLY A 447 -9.85 23.37 3.89
C GLY A 447 -11.24 22.76 3.72
N ILE A 448 -11.85 22.35 4.84
CA ILE A 448 -13.19 21.75 4.84
C ILE A 448 -14.24 22.75 4.31
N ASN A 449 -15.06 22.30 3.36
CA ASN A 449 -16.13 23.10 2.79
C ASN A 449 -17.32 23.24 3.78
N ALA A 450 -17.85 24.46 3.94
CA ALA A 450 -19.02 24.68 4.80
C ALA A 450 -20.27 23.88 4.38
N THR A 451 -20.40 23.51 3.09
CA THR A 451 -21.49 22.66 2.60
C THR A 451 -21.33 21.21 3.05
N GLU A 452 -20.09 20.72 3.15
CA GLU A 452 -19.79 19.39 3.67
C GLU A 452 -20.13 19.29 5.15
N LEU A 453 -19.72 20.29 5.94
CA LEU A 453 -20.10 20.40 7.36
C LEU A 453 -21.63 20.47 7.53
N PHE A 454 -22.34 21.13 6.61
CA PHE A 454 -23.81 21.11 6.62
C PHE A 454 -24.36 19.70 6.39
N ILE A 455 -23.88 18.97 5.37
CA ILE A 455 -24.31 17.60 5.07
C ILE A 455 -24.00 16.67 6.25
N ALA A 456 -22.77 16.71 6.77
CA ALA A 456 -22.34 15.95 7.94
C ALA A 456 -23.27 16.19 9.14
N ARG A 457 -23.56 17.46 9.46
CA ARG A 457 -24.51 17.82 10.53
C ARG A 457 -25.89 17.24 10.29
N GLN A 458 -26.42 17.35 9.06
CA GLN A 458 -27.75 16.82 8.74
C GLN A 458 -27.83 15.30 8.84
N ILE A 459 -26.76 14.57 8.51
CA ILE A 459 -26.69 13.12 8.74
C ILE A 459 -26.76 12.83 10.24
N VAL A 460 -25.95 13.48 11.07
CA VAL A 460 -25.93 13.25 12.52
C VAL A 460 -27.26 13.61 13.19
N GLU A 461 -27.86 14.76 12.84
CA GLU A 461 -29.17 15.18 13.37
C GLU A 461 -30.31 14.22 13.00
N ARG A 462 -30.13 13.39 11.96
CA ARG A 462 -31.08 12.35 11.52
C ARG A 462 -30.76 10.97 12.09
N GLY A 463 -29.73 10.85 12.94
CA GLY A 463 -29.34 9.62 13.61
C GLY A 463 -28.30 8.77 12.85
N GLY A 464 -27.66 9.31 11.82
CA GLY A 464 -26.50 8.68 11.19
C GLY A 464 -25.21 9.01 11.93
N HIS A 465 -24.09 8.48 11.44
CA HIS A 465 -22.78 8.65 12.05
C HIS A 465 -21.82 9.27 11.05
N VAL A 466 -21.02 10.24 11.53
CA VAL A 466 -19.98 10.88 10.71
C VAL A 466 -18.68 10.89 11.52
N ARG A 467 -17.58 10.53 10.87
CA ARG A 467 -16.24 10.66 11.43
C ARG A 467 -15.30 11.26 10.39
N MET A 468 -14.26 11.94 10.86
CA MET A 468 -13.27 12.61 10.04
C MET A 468 -11.88 12.10 10.40
N MET A 469 -11.09 11.68 9.42
CA MET A 469 -9.66 11.44 9.61
C MET A 469 -8.98 12.77 9.88
N THR A 470 -8.46 12.96 11.08
CA THR A 470 -8.05 14.27 11.58
C THR A 470 -6.59 14.22 12.03
N ASN A 471 -5.85 15.28 11.69
CA ASN A 471 -4.56 15.59 12.29
C ASN A 471 -4.69 16.85 13.15
N ASP A 472 -4.47 16.73 14.45
CA ASP A 472 -4.52 17.82 15.42
C ASP A 472 -3.40 17.64 16.46
N GLU A 473 -2.20 18.08 16.08
CA GLU A 473 -0.99 18.00 16.91
C GLU A 473 -1.18 18.67 18.28
N ALA A 474 -2.04 19.69 18.38
CA ALA A 474 -2.26 20.40 19.64
C ALA A 474 -3.00 19.55 20.69
N ASN A 475 -3.72 18.51 20.24
CA ASN A 475 -4.45 17.56 21.06
C ASN A 475 -3.87 16.14 20.99
N ASP A 476 -2.64 15.98 20.48
CA ASP A 476 -1.96 14.69 20.32
C ASP A 476 -2.75 13.70 19.43
N ILE A 477 -3.32 14.22 18.35
CA ILE A 477 -4.01 13.44 17.33
C ILE A 477 -3.17 13.47 16.05
N HIS A 478 -2.67 12.31 15.64
CA HIS A 478 -1.84 12.16 14.45
C HIS A 478 -2.46 11.15 13.50
N GLN A 479 -2.62 11.55 12.25
CA GLN A 479 -3.26 10.73 11.23
C GLN A 479 -2.35 9.60 10.71
N ARG A 480 -2.94 8.43 10.48
CA ARG A 480 -2.23 7.26 9.91
C ARG A 480 -1.84 7.43 8.45
N TYR A 481 -2.54 8.28 7.70
CA TYR A 481 -2.30 8.55 6.29
C TYR A 481 -2.15 10.04 6.06
N SER A 482 -1.41 10.46 5.04
CA SER A 482 -1.25 11.89 4.74
C SER A 482 -2.57 12.57 4.36
N TYR A 483 -3.46 11.83 3.68
CA TYR A 483 -4.85 12.19 3.41
C TYR A 483 -5.70 10.93 3.26
N ASP A 484 -6.96 10.99 3.66
CA ASP A 484 -8.02 10.05 3.28
C ASP A 484 -8.61 10.43 1.91
N HIS A 485 -7.97 9.95 0.85
CA HIS A 485 -8.35 10.26 -0.53
C HIS A 485 -9.14 9.12 -1.21
N ALA A 486 -9.58 8.12 -0.46
CA ALA A 486 -10.42 7.04 -0.95
C ALA A 486 -11.82 7.54 -1.34
N LYS A 487 -12.45 6.81 -2.26
CA LYS A 487 -13.76 7.15 -2.87
C LYS A 487 -14.52 5.86 -3.14
N TYR A 488 -15.23 5.38 -2.12
CA TYR A 488 -16.08 4.21 -2.24
C TYR A 488 -17.30 4.27 -1.32
N ALA A 489 -18.34 3.51 -1.68
CA ALA A 489 -19.53 3.34 -0.86
C ALA A 489 -20.00 1.88 -0.86
N ILE A 490 -20.27 1.33 0.30
CA ILE A 490 -20.76 -0.04 0.51
C ILE A 490 -22.25 0.02 0.85
N PHE A 491 -23.03 -0.85 0.22
CA PHE A 491 -24.48 -0.94 0.39
C PHE A 491 -24.86 -2.33 0.88
N ASP A 492 -25.50 -2.43 2.04
CA ASP A 492 -25.98 -3.66 2.69
C ASP A 492 -24.90 -4.75 2.88
N ASN A 493 -23.62 -4.36 2.91
CA ASN A 493 -22.46 -5.27 2.83
C ASN A 493 -22.59 -6.31 1.69
N HIS A 494 -23.21 -5.90 0.58
CA HIS A 494 -23.55 -6.76 -0.55
C HIS A 494 -23.01 -6.23 -1.88
N SER A 495 -22.93 -4.91 -2.02
CA SER A 495 -22.36 -4.27 -3.20
C SER A 495 -21.50 -3.08 -2.80
N VAL A 496 -20.54 -2.74 -3.67
CA VAL A 496 -19.65 -1.59 -3.48
C VAL A 496 -19.61 -0.76 -4.75
N ILE A 497 -19.59 0.56 -4.60
CA ILE A 497 -19.23 1.52 -5.65
C ILE A 497 -17.80 1.98 -5.39
N VAL A 498 -16.96 2.00 -6.43
CA VAL A 498 -15.65 2.65 -6.45
C VAL A 498 -15.60 3.60 -7.64
N LEU A 499 -15.07 4.81 -7.45
CA LEU A 499 -15.06 5.86 -8.47
C LEU A 499 -13.88 6.82 -8.33
N SER A 500 -13.58 7.56 -9.39
CA SER A 500 -12.50 8.57 -9.40
C SER A 500 -12.89 9.91 -8.79
N GLU A 501 -14.18 10.23 -8.75
CA GLU A 501 -14.70 11.54 -8.36
C GLU A 501 -15.00 11.65 -6.86
N ASN A 502 -14.73 12.85 -6.31
CA ASN A 502 -15.32 13.25 -5.03
C ASN A 502 -16.84 13.43 -5.19
N TRP A 503 -17.61 13.35 -4.10
CA TRP A 503 -19.06 13.56 -4.12
C TRP A 503 -19.43 15.05 -4.08
N VAL A 504 -18.78 15.81 -4.95
CA VAL A 504 -18.98 17.24 -5.14
C VAL A 504 -19.85 17.50 -6.36
N TRP A 505 -20.41 18.71 -6.49
CA TRP A 505 -21.34 19.05 -7.56
C TRP A 505 -20.75 18.83 -8.98
N THR A 506 -19.45 19.10 -9.20
CA THR A 506 -18.82 18.80 -10.49
C THR A 506 -18.43 17.33 -10.65
N GLY A 507 -18.23 16.58 -9.58
CA GLY A 507 -17.78 15.18 -9.67
C GLY A 507 -18.92 14.18 -9.80
N VAL A 508 -20.08 14.48 -9.24
CA VAL A 508 -21.30 13.68 -9.42
C VAL A 508 -22.46 14.64 -9.72
N PRO A 509 -22.48 15.33 -10.87
CA PRO A 509 -23.50 16.31 -11.18
C PRO A 509 -24.87 15.65 -11.39
N PRO A 510 -25.99 16.31 -11.04
CA PRO A 510 -27.33 15.85 -11.40
C PRO A 510 -27.49 15.57 -12.91
N PRO A 511 -28.51 14.78 -13.31
CA PRO A 511 -28.74 14.47 -14.72
C PRO A 511 -28.89 15.74 -15.57
N ASP A 512 -28.38 15.67 -16.80
CA ASP A 512 -28.36 16.76 -17.77
C ASP A 512 -27.54 18.01 -17.33
N GLU A 513 -26.62 17.85 -16.37
CA GLU A 513 -25.68 18.90 -15.94
C GLU A 513 -24.22 18.50 -16.23
N GLY A 514 -23.39 19.47 -16.61
CA GLY A 514 -21.96 19.24 -16.85
C GLY A 514 -21.12 19.20 -15.57
N GLY A 515 -19.94 18.59 -15.67
CA GLY A 515 -19.03 18.37 -14.55
C GLY A 515 -17.64 17.95 -14.99
N ASN A 516 -16.92 17.25 -14.12
CA ASN A 516 -15.63 16.62 -14.39
C ASN A 516 -15.83 15.28 -15.12
N ARG A 517 -14.86 14.91 -15.95
CA ARG A 517 -14.75 13.57 -16.52
C ARG A 517 -14.12 12.61 -15.49
N GLY A 518 -14.81 11.52 -15.17
CA GLY A 518 -14.33 10.49 -14.26
C GLY A 518 -15.06 9.16 -14.45
N TRP A 519 -14.48 8.06 -13.98
CA TRP A 519 -15.04 6.70 -14.12
C TRP A 519 -15.56 6.15 -12.79
N GLY A 520 -16.51 5.22 -12.87
CA GLY A 520 -17.01 4.50 -11.71
C GLY A 520 -17.59 3.12 -12.04
N ILE A 521 -17.50 2.22 -11.07
CA ILE A 521 -18.02 0.85 -11.16
C ILE A 521 -18.76 0.53 -9.87
N LYS A 522 -19.95 -0.04 -10.00
CA LYS A 522 -20.65 -0.74 -8.92
C LYS A 522 -20.52 -2.25 -9.11
N VAL A 523 -20.08 -2.96 -8.08
CA VAL A 523 -19.93 -4.42 -8.09
C VAL A 523 -20.96 -5.06 -7.17
N ASP A 524 -21.87 -5.88 -7.71
CA ASP A 524 -22.86 -6.64 -6.93
C ASP A 524 -22.26 -7.94 -6.35
N ASN A 525 -21.22 -7.86 -5.53
CA ASN A 525 -20.54 -9.04 -4.98
C ASN A 525 -20.30 -8.92 -3.46
N PRO A 526 -20.85 -9.84 -2.64
CA PRO A 526 -20.68 -9.81 -1.19
C PRO A 526 -19.23 -9.96 -0.69
N GLN A 527 -18.37 -10.69 -1.40
CA GLN A 527 -16.99 -10.89 -0.97
C GLN A 527 -16.16 -9.61 -1.18
N VAL A 528 -16.34 -8.97 -2.34
CA VAL A 528 -15.73 -7.67 -2.62
C VAL A 528 -16.29 -6.61 -1.67
N ALA A 529 -17.61 -6.59 -1.43
CA ALA A 529 -18.22 -5.67 -0.46
C ALA A 529 -17.69 -5.90 0.97
N GLN A 530 -17.50 -7.16 1.37
CA GLN A 530 -16.94 -7.50 2.68
C GLN A 530 -15.48 -7.05 2.83
N TYR A 531 -14.67 -7.13 1.76
CA TYR A 531 -13.31 -6.59 1.76
C TYR A 531 -13.32 -5.08 2.05
N PHE A 532 -14.11 -4.31 1.29
CA PHE A 532 -14.23 -2.86 1.50
C PHE A 532 -14.88 -2.51 2.85
N SER A 533 -15.80 -3.33 3.34
CA SER A 533 -16.36 -3.17 4.68
C SER A 533 -15.29 -3.35 5.75
N GLY A 534 -14.42 -4.36 5.62
CA GLY A 534 -13.26 -4.56 6.51
C GLY A 534 -12.31 -3.37 6.50
N LEU A 535 -11.97 -2.84 5.31
CA LEU A 535 -11.19 -1.62 5.16
C LEU A 535 -11.87 -0.43 5.86
N PHE A 536 -13.15 -0.19 5.56
CA PHE A 536 -13.92 0.91 6.13
C PHE A 536 -13.89 0.88 7.66
N TYR A 537 -14.19 -0.26 8.28
CA TYR A 537 -14.23 -0.35 9.75
C TYR A 537 -12.84 -0.34 10.40
N THR A 538 -11.76 -0.63 9.65
CA THR A 538 -10.38 -0.45 10.10
C THR A 538 -9.99 1.02 10.16
N ASP A 539 -10.35 1.79 9.13
CA ASP A 539 -10.07 3.23 9.10
C ASP A 539 -11.01 4.01 10.03
N TRP A 540 -12.29 3.61 10.08
CA TRP A 540 -13.35 4.21 10.91
C TRP A 540 -13.19 4.00 12.42
N GLU A 541 -12.45 2.97 12.85
CA GLU A 541 -12.41 2.47 14.24
C GLU A 541 -12.47 3.59 15.30
N PRO A 542 -13.57 3.70 16.08
CA PRO A 542 -13.80 4.84 16.96
C PRO A 542 -12.79 5.03 18.09
N ARG A 543 -12.01 3.99 18.41
CA ARG A 543 -10.93 4.04 19.41
C ARG A 543 -9.63 4.64 18.85
N MET A 544 -9.47 4.70 17.53
CA MET A 544 -8.33 5.37 16.90
C MET A 544 -8.43 6.87 17.10
N LYS A 545 -7.32 7.50 17.54
CA LYS A 545 -7.29 8.95 17.84
C LYS A 545 -7.62 9.81 16.61
N ASP A 546 -7.14 9.40 15.44
CA ASP A 546 -7.30 10.13 14.17
C ASP A 546 -8.70 10.01 13.58
N SER A 547 -9.46 8.97 13.94
CA SER A 547 -10.86 8.85 13.58
C SER A 547 -11.68 9.69 14.55
N VAL A 548 -11.95 10.96 14.23
CA VAL A 548 -12.65 11.88 15.14
C VAL A 548 -14.15 11.92 14.82
N ALA A 549 -15.00 11.77 15.84
CA ALA A 549 -16.45 11.88 15.65
C ALA A 549 -16.85 13.32 15.31
N TYR A 550 -17.59 13.51 14.22
CA TYR A 550 -18.27 14.76 13.95
C TYR A 550 -19.64 14.73 14.62
N ASP A 551 -19.77 15.36 15.80
CA ASP A 551 -21.02 15.47 16.55
C ASP A 551 -21.21 16.87 17.14
N SER A 552 -22.24 17.05 17.98
CA SER A 552 -22.55 18.36 18.59
C SER A 552 -21.44 18.96 19.47
N ASN A 553 -20.39 18.20 19.79
CA ASN A 553 -19.21 18.66 20.53
C ASN A 553 -18.02 18.99 19.62
N HIS A 554 -18.09 18.68 18.32
CA HIS A 554 -17.05 19.00 17.36
C HIS A 554 -16.92 20.53 17.19
N ASP A 555 -15.71 21.06 17.12
CA ASP A 555 -15.43 22.50 17.07
C ASP A 555 -16.09 23.20 15.85
N LYS A 556 -16.18 22.50 14.72
CA LYS A 556 -16.83 22.92 13.46
C LYS A 556 -18.31 22.55 13.32
N TRP A 557 -18.99 22.17 14.40
CA TRP A 557 -20.41 21.76 14.34
C TRP A 557 -21.35 22.85 13.78
N ASP A 558 -21.10 24.11 14.16
CA ASP A 558 -21.95 25.25 13.79
C ASP A 558 -21.56 25.92 12.46
N ASP A 559 -20.44 25.52 11.86
CA ASP A 559 -19.86 26.18 10.67
C ASP A 559 -20.55 25.77 9.35
N GLY A 560 -21.45 24.78 9.39
CA GLY A 560 -22.14 24.26 8.22
C GLY A 560 -23.13 25.23 7.56
N ILE A 561 -22.99 25.45 6.26
CA ILE A 561 -23.85 26.29 5.41
C ILE A 561 -24.49 25.45 4.30
N ASN A 562 -25.82 25.46 4.20
CA ASN A 562 -26.53 24.84 3.08
C ASN A 562 -26.33 25.65 1.79
N CYS A 563 -25.55 25.12 0.85
CA CYS A 563 -25.34 25.72 -0.47
C CYS A 563 -25.57 24.70 -1.58
N THR A 564 -26.79 24.65 -2.11
CA THR A 564 -27.08 23.88 -3.33
C THR A 564 -26.55 24.61 -4.56
N ARG A 565 -25.73 23.93 -5.36
CA ARG A 565 -25.22 24.40 -6.65
C ARG A 565 -25.95 23.68 -7.78
N TYR A 566 -26.01 24.34 -8.93
CA TYR A 566 -26.53 23.80 -10.19
C TYR A 566 -25.47 24.03 -11.26
N GLY A 567 -25.16 22.99 -12.02
CA GLY A 567 -24.27 23.02 -13.17
C GLY A 567 -24.90 23.71 -14.38
N TRP A 568 -24.15 23.76 -15.48
CA TRP A 568 -24.69 24.15 -16.78
C TRP A 568 -25.38 22.95 -17.43
N SER A 569 -26.42 23.21 -18.22
CA SER A 569 -27.10 22.13 -18.93
C SER A 569 -26.17 21.50 -19.97
N CYS A 570 -26.08 20.19 -19.93
CA CYS A 570 -25.26 19.37 -20.81
C CYS A 570 -26.06 18.11 -21.17
N ARG A 571 -25.90 17.59 -22.38
CA ARG A 571 -26.47 16.28 -22.74
C ARG A 571 -25.43 15.21 -22.37
N PRO A 572 -25.81 14.12 -21.68
CA PRO A 572 -24.89 13.01 -21.44
C PRO A 572 -24.45 12.38 -22.76
N ASP A 573 -23.15 12.11 -22.89
CA ASP A 573 -22.56 11.44 -24.04
C ASP A 573 -22.59 9.91 -23.87
N PHE A 574 -22.60 9.42 -22.62
CA PHE A 574 -22.54 7.99 -22.28
C PHE A 574 -23.63 7.56 -21.30
N GLU A 575 -24.32 6.47 -21.62
CA GLU A 575 -25.22 5.80 -20.69
C GLU A 575 -24.45 4.84 -19.78
N SER A 576 -25.02 4.47 -18.63
CA SER A 576 -24.48 3.38 -17.82
C SER A 576 -24.67 2.03 -18.52
N ALA A 577 -23.76 1.09 -18.26
CA ALA A 577 -23.80 -0.26 -18.84
C ALA A 577 -23.80 -1.32 -17.73
N ARG A 578 -24.54 -2.42 -17.92
CA ARG A 578 -24.52 -3.55 -16.98
C ARG A 578 -23.83 -4.76 -17.61
N VAL A 579 -22.72 -5.17 -17.03
CA VAL A 579 -21.97 -6.38 -17.39
C VAL A 579 -22.36 -7.52 -16.44
N THR A 580 -22.55 -8.73 -16.97
CA THR A 580 -22.90 -9.93 -16.18
C THR A 580 -22.02 -11.14 -16.49
N THR A 581 -21.02 -10.95 -17.37
CA THR A 581 -20.01 -11.97 -17.63
C THR A 581 -19.02 -12.05 -16.47
N ALA A 582 -18.35 -13.20 -16.37
CA ALA A 582 -17.39 -13.41 -15.28
C ALA A 582 -16.20 -12.45 -15.39
N ALA A 583 -15.70 -12.00 -14.25
CA ALA A 583 -14.56 -11.10 -14.13
C ALA A 583 -13.64 -11.54 -12.99
N SER A 584 -12.37 -11.19 -13.09
CA SER A 584 -11.45 -11.17 -11.95
C SER A 584 -11.40 -9.75 -11.41
N ILE A 585 -11.58 -9.56 -10.10
CA ILE A 585 -11.55 -8.23 -9.46
C ILE A 585 -10.51 -8.22 -8.35
N THR A 586 -9.57 -7.30 -8.44
CA THR A 586 -8.52 -7.05 -7.44
C THR A 586 -8.72 -5.66 -6.87
N PRO A 587 -9.17 -5.51 -5.61
CA PRO A 587 -9.15 -4.23 -4.91
C PRO A 587 -7.72 -3.70 -4.81
N VAL A 588 -7.55 -2.41 -5.08
CA VAL A 588 -6.28 -1.70 -4.96
C VAL A 588 -6.43 -0.66 -3.85
N VAL A 589 -5.67 -0.82 -2.77
CA VAL A 589 -5.70 0.07 -1.60
C VAL A 589 -4.30 0.58 -1.34
N LEU A 590 -4.13 1.90 -1.28
CA LEU A 590 -2.82 2.52 -1.07
C LEU A 590 -2.72 3.11 0.33
N PRO A 591 -1.53 3.12 0.95
CA PRO A 591 -0.21 2.87 0.34
C PRO A 591 0.21 1.40 0.17
N GLU A 592 -0.56 0.45 0.69
CA GLU A 592 -0.20 -0.97 0.82
C GLU A 592 0.13 -1.62 -0.53
N HIS A 593 -0.67 -1.36 -1.56
CA HIS A 593 -0.52 -2.00 -2.87
C HIS A 593 0.29 -1.16 -3.87
N GLY A 594 0.73 0.03 -3.48
CA GLY A 594 1.22 1.06 -4.41
C GLY A 594 2.51 0.71 -5.14
N LEU A 595 3.32 -0.18 -4.55
CA LEU A 595 4.57 -0.65 -5.13
C LEU A 595 4.55 -2.16 -5.40
N SER A 596 3.38 -2.80 -5.30
CA SER A 596 3.23 -4.24 -5.49
C SER A 596 3.19 -4.63 -6.97
N GLN A 597 3.88 -5.71 -7.30
CA GLN A 597 3.80 -6.36 -8.62
C GLN A 597 2.50 -7.17 -8.81
N ASP A 598 1.68 -7.31 -7.77
CA ASP A 598 0.35 -7.95 -7.87
C ASP A 598 -0.77 -6.91 -8.09
N ALA A 599 -0.42 -5.64 -8.27
CA ALA A 599 -1.36 -4.52 -8.44
C ALA A 599 -1.08 -3.72 -9.73
N ILE A 600 -0.99 -2.39 -9.66
CA ILE A 600 -0.88 -1.50 -10.84
C ILE A 600 0.42 -1.77 -11.63
N LEU A 601 1.54 -1.99 -10.94
CA LEU A 601 2.82 -2.28 -11.61
C LEU A 601 2.76 -3.62 -12.36
N GLY A 602 2.14 -4.65 -11.77
CA GLY A 602 1.90 -5.93 -12.41
C GLY A 602 1.03 -5.81 -13.65
N LEU A 603 -0.10 -5.10 -13.53
CA LEU A 603 -1.01 -4.83 -14.64
C LEU A 603 -0.30 -4.19 -15.84
N LEU A 604 0.59 -3.22 -15.58
CA LEU A 604 1.40 -2.57 -16.61
C LEU A 604 2.50 -3.48 -17.16
N ALA A 605 3.10 -4.34 -16.32
CA ALA A 605 4.14 -5.29 -16.72
C ALA A 605 3.61 -6.43 -17.58
N ASP A 606 2.40 -6.90 -17.30
CA ASP A 606 1.76 -8.05 -17.96
C ASP A 606 1.04 -7.68 -19.26
N ALA A 607 0.81 -6.39 -19.54
CA ALA A 607 0.17 -5.94 -20.77
C ALA A 607 0.97 -6.35 -22.02
N ASP A 608 0.26 -6.87 -23.02
CA ASP A 608 0.81 -7.44 -24.25
C ASP A 608 0.37 -6.71 -25.53
N SER A 609 -0.79 -6.03 -25.54
CA SER A 609 -1.34 -5.39 -26.76
C SER A 609 -1.50 -3.88 -26.63
N ARG A 610 -2.07 -3.37 -25.54
CA ARG A 610 -2.33 -1.94 -25.37
C ARG A 610 -2.30 -1.50 -23.91
N VAL A 611 -1.85 -0.26 -23.69
CA VAL A 611 -1.90 0.43 -22.41
C VAL A 611 -2.40 1.87 -22.64
N TRP A 612 -3.63 2.15 -22.21
CA TRP A 612 -4.24 3.47 -22.32
C TRP A 612 -4.47 4.07 -20.93
N VAL A 613 -3.95 5.26 -20.69
CA VAL A 613 -3.95 5.91 -19.38
C VAL A 613 -4.71 7.23 -19.48
N GLU A 614 -5.70 7.42 -18.63
CA GLU A 614 -6.42 8.69 -18.49
C GLU A 614 -6.30 9.18 -17.05
N GLN A 615 -5.58 10.28 -16.84
CA GLN A 615 -5.21 10.75 -15.50
C GLN A 615 -5.48 12.24 -15.34
N PHE A 616 -5.93 12.63 -14.15
CA PHE A 616 -5.98 14.03 -13.75
C PHE A 616 -4.58 14.65 -13.83
N TYR A 617 -3.58 13.96 -13.30
CA TYR A 617 -2.20 14.30 -13.58
C TYR A 617 -1.26 13.11 -13.35
N ILE A 618 -0.13 13.15 -14.04
CA ILE A 618 1.03 12.29 -13.82
C ILE A 618 2.22 13.23 -13.66
N TYR A 619 3.02 13.06 -12.61
CA TYR A 619 4.27 13.81 -12.52
C TYR A 619 5.36 13.15 -13.37
N LYS A 620 6.11 13.95 -14.12
CA LYS A 620 7.21 13.47 -14.98
C LYS A 620 8.22 12.61 -14.23
N HIS A 621 8.50 12.96 -12.99
CA HIS A 621 9.29 12.15 -12.06
C HIS A 621 8.78 12.34 -10.63
N TRP A 622 9.17 11.46 -9.72
CA TRP A 622 8.95 11.60 -8.28
C TRP A 622 10.07 12.43 -7.62
N GLY A 623 9.99 12.62 -6.31
CA GLY A 623 10.98 13.39 -5.54
C GLY A 623 10.74 14.90 -5.56
N ASP A 624 11.79 15.67 -5.24
CA ASP A 624 11.71 17.13 -5.28
C ASP A 624 11.46 17.63 -6.70
N LYS A 625 10.53 18.58 -6.86
CA LYS A 625 10.13 19.08 -8.17
C LYS A 625 11.24 19.74 -8.98
N TYR A 626 12.26 20.33 -8.35
CA TYR A 626 13.33 21.06 -9.05
C TYR A 626 14.68 20.32 -9.03
N LEU A 627 14.90 19.48 -8.01
CA LEU A 627 16.16 18.75 -7.81
C LEU A 627 16.07 17.28 -8.21
N GLY A 628 14.86 16.71 -8.25
CA GLY A 628 14.62 15.35 -8.72
C GLY A 628 14.83 15.22 -10.23
N SER A 629 14.83 13.97 -10.70
CA SER A 629 15.00 13.67 -12.13
C SER A 629 14.36 12.34 -12.50
N THR A 630 14.11 12.12 -13.79
CA THR A 630 13.64 10.82 -14.31
C THR A 630 14.67 9.70 -14.18
N THR A 631 15.90 10.00 -13.76
CA THR A 631 16.95 9.00 -13.52
C THR A 631 17.13 8.68 -12.04
N ASP A 632 17.11 9.71 -11.17
CA ASP A 632 17.40 9.54 -9.75
C ASP A 632 16.13 9.25 -8.94
N THR A 633 15.00 9.81 -9.35
CA THR A 633 13.71 9.67 -8.68
C THR A 633 12.59 9.41 -9.71
N PRO A 634 12.70 8.36 -10.55
CA PRO A 634 11.72 8.10 -11.60
C PRO A 634 10.30 7.91 -11.05
N ASN A 635 9.31 8.27 -11.86
CA ASN A 635 7.92 7.88 -11.59
C ASN A 635 7.73 6.43 -12.07
N LEU A 636 7.69 5.48 -11.14
CA LEU A 636 7.69 4.05 -11.50
C LEU A 636 6.46 3.62 -12.33
N TYR A 637 5.31 4.28 -12.14
CA TYR A 637 4.12 3.99 -12.96
C TYR A 637 4.31 4.49 -14.39
N LEU A 638 4.86 5.70 -14.57
CA LEU A 638 5.14 6.26 -15.89
C LEU A 638 6.21 5.46 -16.63
N GLU A 639 7.28 5.06 -15.93
CA GLU A 639 8.32 4.19 -16.51
C GLU A 639 7.74 2.84 -16.94
N ALA A 640 6.85 2.23 -16.14
CA ALA A 640 6.20 0.97 -16.51
C ALA A 640 5.32 1.10 -17.77
N VAL A 641 4.66 2.24 -17.97
CA VAL A 641 3.92 2.55 -19.22
C VAL A 641 4.87 2.64 -20.42
N ILE A 642 6.00 3.34 -20.27
CA ILE A 642 7.02 3.46 -21.33
C ILE A 642 7.63 2.09 -21.65
N GLU A 643 7.89 1.26 -20.63
CA GLU A 643 8.36 -0.11 -20.82
C GLU A 643 7.35 -0.98 -21.56
N ALA A 644 6.04 -0.79 -21.35
CA ALA A 644 5.02 -1.49 -22.13
C ALA A 644 5.11 -1.16 -23.63
N ALA A 645 5.34 0.11 -23.98
CA ALA A 645 5.58 0.51 -25.36
C ALA A 645 6.84 -0.14 -25.94
N ARG A 646 7.93 -0.21 -25.16
CA ARG A 646 9.18 -0.89 -25.56
C ARG A 646 9.00 -2.40 -25.75
N ARG A 647 8.06 -3.02 -25.03
CA ARG A 647 7.66 -4.43 -25.24
C ARG A 647 6.75 -4.62 -26.46
N GLY A 648 6.19 -3.54 -27.02
CA GLY A 648 5.42 -3.56 -28.27
C GLY A 648 3.93 -3.24 -28.12
N CYS A 649 3.48 -2.83 -26.93
CA CYS A 649 2.10 -2.36 -26.73
C CYS A 649 1.85 -1.04 -27.49
N GLU A 650 0.62 -0.85 -27.97
CA GLU A 650 0.13 0.50 -28.32
C GLU A 650 -0.15 1.28 -27.03
N VAL A 651 0.52 2.40 -26.85
CA VAL A 651 0.40 3.24 -25.64
C VAL A 651 -0.22 4.59 -25.97
N ARG A 652 -1.24 4.97 -25.17
CA ARG A 652 -1.86 6.30 -25.22
C ARG A 652 -1.98 6.87 -23.82
N VAL A 653 -1.51 8.09 -23.61
CA VAL A 653 -1.61 8.79 -22.32
C VAL A 653 -2.37 10.11 -22.51
N LEU A 654 -3.56 10.20 -21.94
CA LEU A 654 -4.40 11.40 -21.97
C LEU A 654 -4.39 12.06 -20.60
N LEU A 655 -3.97 13.33 -20.55
CA LEU A 655 -3.85 14.10 -19.32
C LEU A 655 -4.76 15.32 -19.33
N ASP A 656 -5.18 15.75 -18.14
CA ASP A 656 -5.93 16.98 -17.96
C ASP A 656 -5.15 18.21 -18.42
N ALA A 657 -5.86 19.18 -19.00
CA ALA A 657 -5.30 20.41 -19.56
C ALA A 657 -5.66 21.67 -18.76
N SER A 658 -6.12 21.53 -17.50
CA SER A 658 -6.38 22.70 -16.66
C SER A 658 -5.09 23.48 -16.39
N ASP A 659 -5.17 24.82 -16.34
CA ASP A 659 -4.02 25.70 -16.15
C ASP A 659 -3.10 25.33 -14.96
N TYR A 660 -3.67 24.81 -13.87
CA TYR A 660 -2.93 24.42 -12.65
C TYR A 660 -2.26 23.03 -12.73
N ASN A 661 -2.47 22.30 -13.83
CA ASN A 661 -1.80 21.05 -14.17
C ASN A 661 -0.83 21.23 -15.35
N THR A 662 -0.67 22.45 -15.85
CA THR A 662 0.18 22.82 -16.99
C THR A 662 0.87 24.17 -16.71
N GLU A 663 1.30 24.38 -15.46
CA GLU A 663 1.90 25.66 -15.06
C GLU A 663 3.29 25.80 -15.71
N PRO A 664 3.57 26.85 -16.49
CA PRO A 664 4.83 26.93 -17.26
C PRO A 664 6.13 26.97 -16.43
N ASP A 665 6.04 27.20 -15.12
CA ASP A 665 7.17 27.23 -14.18
C ASP A 665 7.25 25.99 -13.27
N ASN A 666 6.38 25.00 -13.49
CA ASN A 666 6.38 23.74 -12.78
C ASN A 666 6.91 22.61 -13.69
N PRO A 667 8.18 22.18 -13.52
CA PRO A 667 8.88 21.34 -14.49
C PRO A 667 8.49 19.85 -14.45
N ILE A 668 7.38 19.50 -13.79
CA ILE A 668 6.92 18.11 -13.63
C ILE A 668 5.44 17.92 -13.98
N ASP A 669 4.77 18.97 -14.46
CA ASP A 669 3.34 18.99 -14.75
C ASP A 669 2.97 18.15 -16.00
N ASN A 670 1.69 18.16 -16.39
CA ASN A 670 1.19 17.30 -17.45
C ASN A 670 1.80 17.65 -18.82
N ASP A 671 2.06 18.92 -19.12
CA ASP A 671 2.71 19.34 -20.37
C ASP A 671 4.17 18.87 -20.46
N ASP A 672 4.90 18.94 -19.34
CA ASP A 672 6.24 18.35 -19.18
C ASP A 672 6.23 16.82 -19.36
N THR A 673 5.24 16.15 -18.80
CA THR A 673 5.08 14.70 -18.90
C THR A 673 4.75 14.28 -20.33
N VAL A 674 3.88 15.03 -21.01
CA VAL A 674 3.57 14.84 -22.43
C VAL A 674 4.81 15.01 -23.30
N GLU A 675 5.60 16.07 -23.08
CA GLU A 675 6.86 16.28 -23.80
C GLU A 675 7.83 15.12 -23.57
N TYR A 676 7.97 14.67 -22.32
CA TYR A 676 8.86 13.56 -21.97
C TYR A 676 8.49 12.27 -22.70
N VAL A 677 7.22 11.83 -22.60
CA VAL A 677 6.73 10.61 -23.26
C VAL A 677 6.90 10.67 -24.78
N ASN A 678 6.48 11.78 -25.40
CA ASN A 678 6.57 11.94 -26.85
C ASN A 678 8.01 12.01 -27.35
N SER A 679 8.93 12.60 -26.58
CA SER A 679 10.35 12.65 -26.95
C SER A 679 10.98 11.25 -27.01
N ILE A 680 10.59 10.36 -26.09
CA ILE A 680 11.01 8.95 -26.09
C ILE A 680 10.39 8.22 -27.27
N ALA A 681 9.08 8.39 -27.49
CA ALA A 681 8.38 7.76 -28.61
C ALA A 681 8.99 8.12 -29.97
N GLU A 682 9.33 9.40 -30.20
CA GLU A 682 10.00 9.86 -31.42
C GLU A 682 11.42 9.29 -31.54
N THR A 683 12.18 9.31 -30.45
CA THR A 683 13.60 8.87 -30.44
C THR A 683 13.73 7.37 -30.69
N GLU A 684 12.84 6.58 -30.09
CA GLU A 684 12.88 5.11 -30.13
C GLU A 684 11.97 4.51 -31.21
N GLY A 685 11.09 5.31 -31.83
CA GLY A 685 10.15 4.85 -32.84
C GLY A 685 9.04 3.95 -32.27
N LEU A 686 8.55 4.27 -31.09
CA LEU A 686 7.55 3.47 -30.36
C LEU A 686 6.12 3.83 -30.80
N ALA A 687 5.20 2.86 -30.70
CA ALA A 687 3.77 3.09 -30.87
C ALA A 687 3.17 3.70 -29.59
N MET A 688 3.63 4.90 -29.25
CA MET A 688 3.31 5.59 -28.01
C MET A 688 3.03 7.06 -28.27
N GLU A 689 1.95 7.58 -27.69
CA GLU A 689 1.59 8.99 -27.76
C GLU A 689 1.02 9.46 -26.43
N ALA A 690 1.43 10.67 -26.01
CA ALA A 690 0.81 11.38 -24.91
C ALA A 690 0.26 12.72 -25.39
N LYS A 691 -0.85 13.17 -24.81
CA LYS A 691 -1.34 14.54 -25.03
C LYS A 691 -2.20 15.06 -23.90
N LEU A 692 -2.37 16.38 -23.93
CA LEU A 692 -3.37 17.09 -23.14
C LEU A 692 -4.72 17.01 -23.84
N VAL A 693 -5.79 16.80 -23.08
CA VAL A 693 -7.15 16.80 -23.59
C VAL A 693 -7.56 18.18 -24.14
N ASN A 694 -8.28 18.22 -25.26
CA ASN A 694 -8.85 19.46 -25.77
C ASN A 694 -10.17 19.81 -25.04
N LEU A 695 -10.07 20.40 -23.84
CA LEU A 695 -11.24 20.74 -23.01
C LEU A 695 -12.29 21.58 -23.73
N SER A 696 -11.93 22.36 -24.76
CA SER A 696 -12.87 23.23 -25.46
C SER A 696 -13.82 22.51 -26.42
N GLU A 697 -13.48 21.30 -26.81
CA GLU A 697 -14.30 20.45 -27.69
C GLU A 697 -15.24 19.53 -26.90
N HIS A 698 -14.96 19.35 -25.61
CA HIS A 698 -15.67 18.41 -24.75
C HIS A 698 -16.63 19.11 -23.80
N ASN A 699 -17.62 18.35 -23.32
CA ASN A 699 -18.68 18.86 -22.45
C ASN A 699 -18.37 18.79 -20.93
N PHE A 700 -17.12 18.51 -20.57
CA PHE A 700 -16.64 18.48 -19.18
C PHE A 700 -15.59 19.56 -18.91
N THR A 701 -15.44 19.98 -17.65
CA THR A 701 -14.53 21.08 -17.28
C THR A 701 -13.08 20.68 -17.16
N LYS A 702 -12.82 19.42 -16.87
CA LYS A 702 -11.49 18.83 -16.67
C LYS A 702 -11.58 17.31 -16.68
N ILE A 703 -10.48 16.65 -16.99
CA ILE A 703 -10.28 15.25 -16.62
C ILE A 703 -10.02 15.23 -15.12
N HIS A 704 -10.78 14.42 -14.38
CA HIS A 704 -10.49 14.10 -13.00
C HIS A 704 -10.58 12.57 -12.77
N ASN A 705 -10.49 11.82 -13.86
CA ASN A 705 -10.29 10.38 -13.88
C ASN A 705 -8.90 9.99 -13.36
N LYS A 706 -8.79 8.76 -12.84
CA LYS A 706 -7.52 8.09 -12.55
C LYS A 706 -7.60 6.65 -13.05
N GLY A 707 -7.77 6.55 -14.37
CA GLY A 707 -8.06 5.32 -15.09
C GLY A 707 -6.85 4.76 -15.81
N LEU A 708 -6.85 3.45 -15.99
CA LEU A 708 -5.90 2.73 -16.83
C LEU A 708 -6.63 1.56 -17.49
N ILE A 709 -6.43 1.36 -18.79
CA ILE A 709 -6.89 0.22 -19.55
C ILE A 709 -5.65 -0.51 -20.07
N ALA A 710 -5.48 -1.76 -19.67
CA ALA A 710 -4.42 -2.64 -20.16
C ALA A 710 -5.07 -3.89 -20.75
N ASP A 711 -5.00 -4.05 -22.07
CA ASP A 711 -5.66 -5.13 -22.81
C ASP A 711 -7.18 -5.25 -22.51
N ASN A 712 -7.56 -6.27 -21.73
CA ASN A 712 -8.92 -6.60 -21.28
C ASN A 712 -9.16 -6.21 -19.80
N SER A 713 -8.23 -5.49 -19.17
CA SER A 713 -8.28 -5.10 -17.76
C SER A 713 -8.41 -3.58 -17.61
N VAL A 714 -9.18 -3.15 -16.61
CA VAL A 714 -9.39 -1.73 -16.31
C VAL A 714 -9.15 -1.44 -14.85
N LEU A 715 -8.37 -0.41 -14.56
CA LEU A 715 -8.28 0.24 -13.26
C LEU A 715 -9.26 1.41 -13.21
N VAL A 716 -10.16 1.41 -12.22
CA VAL A 716 -10.93 2.59 -11.79
C VAL A 716 -10.50 2.93 -10.37
N SER A 717 -9.99 4.14 -10.15
CA SER A 717 -9.36 4.49 -8.87
C SER A 717 -9.43 5.97 -8.51
N SER A 718 -9.01 6.29 -7.29
CA SER A 718 -8.75 7.65 -6.79
C SER A 718 -7.29 8.12 -6.99
N ILE A 719 -6.42 7.26 -7.50
CA ILE A 719 -4.94 7.33 -7.36
C ILE A 719 -4.32 8.21 -8.44
N ASN A 720 -3.89 9.43 -8.08
CA ASN A 720 -3.04 10.24 -8.95
C ASN A 720 -1.62 9.65 -8.99
N TRP A 721 -0.91 9.81 -10.10
CA TRP A 721 0.42 9.22 -10.27
C TRP A 721 1.53 10.16 -9.78
N ASN A 722 1.45 10.53 -8.50
CA ASN A 722 2.52 11.19 -7.75
C ASN A 722 2.94 10.33 -6.56
N LEU A 723 4.14 10.57 -6.02
CA LEU A 723 4.69 9.77 -4.93
C LEU A 723 3.77 9.74 -3.69
N ASN A 724 3.19 10.89 -3.30
CA ASN A 724 2.37 11.00 -2.10
C ASN A 724 1.07 10.15 -2.19
N SER A 725 0.36 10.20 -3.32
CA SER A 725 -0.79 9.32 -3.55
C SER A 725 -0.39 7.84 -3.52
N VAL A 726 0.77 7.49 -4.09
CA VAL A 726 1.23 6.10 -4.15
C VAL A 726 1.65 5.55 -2.78
N THR A 727 2.30 6.38 -1.95
CA THR A 727 3.05 5.88 -0.78
C THR A 727 2.58 6.42 0.57
N LYS A 728 1.64 7.37 0.62
CA LYS A 728 1.24 8.02 1.89
C LYS A 728 -0.26 8.23 2.09
N ASN A 729 -1.01 8.40 1.02
CA ASN A 729 -2.46 8.58 1.12
C ASN A 729 -3.18 7.26 1.29
N ARG A 730 -4.33 7.30 1.98
CA ARG A 730 -5.36 6.26 1.85
C ARG A 730 -6.05 6.49 0.50
N GLU A 731 -5.86 5.59 -0.45
CA GLU A 731 -6.51 5.61 -1.77
C GLU A 731 -7.26 4.29 -2.01
N SER A 732 -8.20 4.30 -2.96
CA SER A 732 -8.98 3.11 -3.31
C SER A 732 -9.15 2.96 -4.83
N GLY A 733 -9.16 1.73 -5.31
CA GLY A 733 -9.43 1.37 -6.69
C GLY A 733 -9.84 -0.08 -6.87
N LEU A 734 -10.19 -0.43 -8.10
CA LEU A 734 -10.45 -1.80 -8.56
C LEU A 734 -9.72 -2.03 -9.87
N ILE A 735 -8.94 -3.11 -9.96
CA ILE A 735 -8.56 -3.70 -11.24
C ILE A 735 -9.61 -4.75 -11.59
N VAL A 736 -10.22 -4.61 -12.76
CA VAL A 736 -11.26 -5.51 -13.27
C VAL A 736 -10.78 -6.10 -14.59
N GLU A 737 -10.47 -7.41 -14.59
CA GLU A 737 -10.16 -8.17 -15.79
C GLU A 737 -11.46 -8.70 -16.42
N ASN A 738 -11.94 -8.01 -17.44
CA ASN A 738 -13.10 -8.39 -18.24
C ASN A 738 -13.18 -7.57 -19.54
N GLN A 739 -13.33 -8.26 -20.68
CA GLN A 739 -13.36 -7.61 -21.99
C GLN A 739 -14.51 -6.60 -22.16
N GLU A 740 -15.72 -6.90 -21.69
CA GLU A 740 -16.87 -5.98 -21.83
C GLU A 740 -16.68 -4.71 -20.99
N VAL A 741 -16.03 -4.83 -19.83
CA VAL A 741 -15.65 -3.68 -19.00
C VAL A 741 -14.58 -2.84 -19.71
N ALA A 742 -13.55 -3.48 -20.26
CA ALA A 742 -12.52 -2.79 -21.04
C ALA A 742 -13.08 -2.10 -22.27
N ASP A 743 -14.02 -2.71 -22.98
CA ASP A 743 -14.66 -2.14 -24.17
C ASP A 743 -15.46 -0.86 -23.81
N TYR A 744 -16.22 -0.88 -22.71
CA TYR A 744 -16.98 0.29 -22.25
C TYR A 744 -16.09 1.50 -21.96
N PHE A 745 -15.04 1.33 -21.16
CA PHE A 745 -14.13 2.43 -20.85
C PHE A 745 -13.22 2.81 -22.02
N SER A 746 -12.95 1.88 -22.95
CA SER A 746 -12.27 2.19 -24.21
C SER A 746 -13.09 3.13 -25.10
N GLU A 747 -14.42 2.97 -25.13
CA GLU A 747 -15.30 3.87 -25.90
C GLU A 747 -15.25 5.30 -25.36
N ILE A 748 -15.27 5.45 -24.04
CA ILE A 748 -15.13 6.75 -23.36
C ILE A 748 -13.74 7.35 -23.63
N PHE A 749 -12.68 6.56 -23.44
CA PHE A 749 -11.30 7.01 -23.69
C PHE A 749 -11.11 7.49 -25.13
N GLU A 750 -11.58 6.75 -26.13
CA GLU A 750 -11.45 7.12 -27.54
C GLU A 750 -12.25 8.38 -27.89
N PHE A 751 -13.37 8.62 -27.22
CA PHE A 751 -14.10 9.88 -27.34
C PHE A 751 -13.31 11.04 -26.75
N ASP A 752 -12.85 10.91 -25.51
CA ASP A 752 -12.07 11.94 -24.82
C ASP A 752 -10.72 12.20 -25.53
N TRP A 753 -10.19 11.22 -26.26
CA TRP A 753 -8.99 11.33 -27.10
C TRP A 753 -9.18 12.19 -28.35
N LYS A 754 -10.39 12.52 -28.80
CA LYS A 754 -10.57 13.33 -30.01
C LYS A 754 -10.31 14.82 -29.74
N ASP A 755 -9.57 15.48 -30.64
CA ASP A 755 -9.42 16.95 -30.63
C ASP A 755 -10.46 17.68 -31.48
N ASP A 756 -11.37 16.94 -32.11
CA ASP A 756 -12.50 17.50 -32.85
C ASP A 756 -13.68 16.53 -32.81
N LEU A 757 -14.82 17.02 -32.34
CA LEU A 757 -16.08 16.28 -32.33
C LEU A 757 -17.07 16.80 -33.39
N THR A 758 -16.72 17.85 -34.13
CA THR A 758 -17.60 18.47 -35.11
C THR A 758 -17.64 17.63 -36.38
N PRO A 759 -18.80 17.11 -36.80
CA PRO A 759 -18.86 16.36 -38.04
C PRO A 759 -18.74 17.26 -39.28
N PRO A 760 -18.07 16.79 -40.35
CA PRO A 760 -17.99 17.51 -41.61
C PRO A 760 -19.37 17.70 -42.25
N GLU A 761 -19.57 18.78 -43.00
CA GLU A 761 -20.80 19.03 -43.75
C GLU A 761 -20.69 18.48 -45.17
N ALA A 762 -21.41 17.40 -45.47
CA ALA A 762 -21.52 16.84 -46.81
C ALA A 762 -22.39 17.72 -47.72
N LEU A 763 -21.82 18.29 -48.78
CA LEU A 763 -22.55 19.15 -49.71
C LEU A 763 -22.22 18.84 -51.17
N PHE A 764 -23.28 18.57 -51.95
CA PHE A 764 -23.20 18.51 -53.40
C PHE A 764 -24.50 18.94 -54.08
N SER A 765 -24.42 19.18 -55.39
CA SER A 765 -25.57 19.53 -56.23
C SER A 765 -25.68 18.59 -57.42
N LEU A 766 -26.92 18.22 -57.73
CA LEU A 766 -27.31 17.51 -58.94
C LEU A 766 -28.54 18.19 -59.54
N ASN A 767 -28.70 18.08 -60.85
CA ASN A 767 -29.95 18.44 -61.50
C ASN A 767 -31.01 17.37 -61.20
N GLU A 768 -32.28 17.76 -61.16
CA GLU A 768 -33.41 16.83 -61.01
C GLU A 768 -33.46 15.79 -62.12
N SER A 769 -32.97 16.14 -63.32
CA SER A 769 -32.89 15.20 -64.44
C SER A 769 -31.67 15.40 -65.34
N TYR A 770 -31.21 14.29 -65.90
CA TYR A 770 -30.13 14.22 -66.89
C TYR A 770 -30.60 13.42 -68.11
N VAL A 771 -30.06 13.70 -69.28
CA VAL A 771 -30.44 12.98 -70.50
C VAL A 771 -29.57 11.73 -70.65
N ILE A 772 -30.13 10.62 -71.15
CA ILE A 772 -29.34 9.40 -71.47
C ILE A 772 -28.12 9.77 -72.33
N ASN A 773 -26.98 9.12 -72.06
CA ASN A 773 -25.67 9.38 -72.68
C ASN A 773 -25.09 10.79 -72.41
N SER A 774 -25.63 11.54 -71.45
CA SER A 774 -24.98 12.76 -70.93
C SER A 774 -24.11 12.43 -69.73
N MET A 775 -23.01 13.18 -69.56
CA MET A 775 -22.12 13.03 -68.43
C MET A 775 -22.75 13.69 -67.20
N VAL A 776 -22.92 12.92 -66.13
CA VAL A 776 -23.29 13.43 -64.81
C VAL A 776 -22.01 13.67 -64.02
N VAL A 777 -21.87 14.87 -63.46
CA VAL A 777 -20.72 15.26 -62.63
C VAL A 777 -21.19 15.34 -61.18
N PHE A 778 -20.61 14.48 -60.34
CA PHE A 778 -20.79 14.46 -58.91
C PHE A 778 -19.64 15.25 -58.29
N ASN A 779 -19.95 16.40 -57.69
CA ASN A 779 -18.94 17.33 -57.18
C ASN A 779 -19.21 17.67 -55.72
N ALA A 780 -18.32 17.19 -54.85
CA ALA A 780 -18.36 17.42 -53.41
C ALA A 780 -17.54 18.62 -52.97
N SER A 781 -17.00 19.44 -53.88
CA SER A 781 -16.11 20.57 -53.54
C SER A 781 -16.75 21.66 -52.69
N ALA A 782 -18.07 21.61 -52.50
CA ALA A 782 -18.80 22.51 -51.61
C ALA A 782 -18.89 21.97 -50.18
N SER A 783 -18.48 20.72 -49.93
CA SER A 783 -18.40 20.15 -48.59
C SER A 783 -17.32 20.86 -47.79
N SER A 784 -17.52 21.01 -46.49
CA SER A 784 -16.63 21.75 -45.61
C SER A 784 -16.55 21.12 -44.23
N ASP A 785 -15.47 21.42 -43.53
CA ASP A 785 -15.20 20.95 -42.18
C ASP A 785 -14.26 21.95 -41.48
N ASN A 786 -14.27 21.99 -40.14
CA ASN A 786 -13.43 22.87 -39.33
C ASN A 786 -11.95 22.46 -39.30
N VAL A 787 -11.64 21.16 -39.37
CA VAL A 787 -10.26 20.65 -39.43
C VAL A 787 -9.88 20.08 -40.81
N GLY A 788 -10.87 19.91 -41.67
CA GLY A 788 -10.72 19.51 -43.07
C GLY A 788 -11.17 18.08 -43.34
N ILE A 789 -11.72 17.88 -44.54
CA ILE A 789 -12.20 16.58 -45.00
C ILE A 789 -11.02 15.76 -45.56
N VAL A 790 -10.84 14.53 -45.04
CA VAL A 790 -9.80 13.60 -45.50
C VAL A 790 -10.33 12.51 -46.41
N ASN A 791 -11.62 12.21 -46.36
CA ASN A 791 -12.24 11.17 -47.19
C ASN A 791 -13.57 11.63 -47.80
N TYR A 792 -13.84 11.22 -49.03
CA TYR A 792 -15.11 11.39 -49.73
C TYR A 792 -15.55 10.00 -50.16
N THR A 793 -16.81 9.62 -49.94
CA THR A 793 -17.37 8.35 -50.40
C THR A 793 -18.69 8.60 -51.09
N TRP A 794 -18.72 8.37 -52.40
CA TRP A 794 -19.91 8.44 -53.24
C TRP A 794 -20.58 7.08 -53.32
N LEU A 795 -21.87 7.05 -53.01
CA LEU A 795 -22.74 5.91 -53.24
C LEU A 795 -23.77 6.24 -54.32
N LEU A 796 -23.98 5.31 -55.24
CA LEU A 796 -25.07 5.34 -56.21
C LEU A 796 -25.97 4.13 -55.95
N ASP A 797 -27.24 4.38 -55.67
CA ASP A 797 -28.24 3.35 -55.36
C ASP A 797 -27.79 2.38 -54.24
N GLY A 798 -27.01 2.90 -53.28
CA GLY A 798 -26.46 2.16 -52.14
C GLY A 798 -25.14 1.43 -52.40
N ALA A 799 -24.59 1.46 -53.62
CA ALA A 799 -23.28 0.89 -53.95
C ALA A 799 -22.19 1.97 -53.97
N VAL A 800 -21.02 1.68 -53.40
CA VAL A 800 -19.87 2.59 -53.44
C VAL A 800 -19.32 2.69 -54.86
N GLU A 801 -19.26 3.90 -55.40
CA GLU A 801 -18.82 4.16 -56.78
C GLU A 801 -17.50 4.95 -56.86
N SER A 802 -17.21 5.82 -55.89
CA SER A 802 -15.99 6.62 -55.93
C SER A 802 -15.56 7.15 -54.57
N HIS A 803 -14.25 7.32 -54.39
CA HIS A 803 -13.68 8.03 -53.24
C HIS A 803 -13.09 9.41 -53.57
N ASN A 804 -13.32 9.89 -54.80
CA ASN A 804 -12.79 11.18 -55.23
C ASN A 804 -13.73 12.31 -54.84
N GLN A 805 -13.17 13.48 -54.50
CA GLN A 805 -13.95 14.71 -54.29
C GLN A 805 -14.82 15.06 -55.53
N VAL A 806 -14.34 14.74 -56.73
CA VAL A 806 -15.11 14.86 -57.97
C VAL A 806 -15.11 13.54 -58.70
N TRP A 807 -16.31 13.06 -59.04
CA TRP A 807 -16.55 11.83 -59.79
C TRP A 807 -17.51 12.10 -60.94
N GLN A 808 -17.45 11.30 -61.99
CA GLN A 808 -18.32 11.48 -63.16
C GLN A 808 -18.76 10.13 -63.71
N MET A 809 -20.02 10.03 -64.13
CA MET A 809 -20.59 8.81 -64.71
C MET A 809 -21.56 9.15 -65.84
N MET A 810 -21.71 8.22 -66.79
CA MET A 810 -22.68 8.31 -67.87
C MET A 810 -23.69 7.17 -67.76
N PHE A 811 -24.96 7.51 -67.90
CA PHE A 811 -26.08 6.57 -67.80
C PHE A 811 -26.60 6.22 -69.19
N MET A 812 -26.67 4.91 -69.48
CA MET A 812 -27.02 4.38 -70.81
C MET A 812 -28.50 4.00 -70.93
N THR A 813 -29.22 3.94 -69.81
CA THR A 813 -30.63 3.57 -69.70
C THR A 813 -31.42 4.63 -68.97
N GLN A 814 -32.72 4.68 -69.20
CA GLN A 814 -33.64 5.50 -68.42
C GLN A 814 -33.86 4.81 -67.07
N ASP A 815 -33.57 5.50 -65.97
CA ASP A 815 -33.89 5.06 -64.62
C ASP A 815 -33.92 6.23 -63.62
N ASN A 816 -34.38 5.97 -62.40
CA ASN A 816 -34.23 6.88 -61.26
C ASN A 816 -33.09 6.39 -60.38
N HIS A 817 -32.25 7.32 -59.95
CA HIS A 817 -31.08 7.01 -59.14
C HIS A 817 -31.07 7.88 -57.88
N THR A 818 -30.51 7.35 -56.81
CA THR A 818 -30.18 8.08 -55.59
C THR A 818 -28.66 8.16 -55.48
N ALA A 819 -28.13 9.38 -55.47
CA ALA A 819 -26.74 9.63 -55.13
C ALA A 819 -26.63 10.01 -53.66
N ALA A 820 -25.70 9.39 -52.93
CA ALA A 820 -25.33 9.78 -51.59
C ALA A 820 -23.84 10.10 -51.53
N LEU A 821 -23.50 11.08 -50.70
CA LEU A 821 -22.13 11.46 -50.37
C LEU A 821 -21.97 11.29 -48.87
N ILE A 822 -20.90 10.62 -48.47
CA ILE A 822 -20.38 10.61 -47.10
C ILE A 822 -19.02 11.31 -47.14
N VAL A 823 -18.79 12.23 -46.23
CA VAL A 823 -17.48 12.87 -46.03
C VAL A 823 -17.01 12.58 -44.61
N GLU A 824 -15.71 12.38 -44.44
CA GLU A 824 -15.09 12.08 -43.14
C GLU A 824 -13.88 12.99 -42.93
N ASP A 825 -13.66 13.40 -41.68
CA ASP A 825 -12.50 14.16 -41.24
C ASP A 825 -11.39 13.24 -40.71
N ALA A 826 -10.29 13.84 -40.24
CA ALA A 826 -9.14 13.11 -39.69
C ALA A 826 -9.42 12.43 -38.33
N TRP A 827 -10.50 12.80 -37.64
CA TRP A 827 -10.91 12.28 -36.33
C TRP A 827 -12.06 11.26 -36.43
N GLY A 828 -12.41 10.87 -37.67
CA GLY A 828 -13.44 9.88 -37.97
C GLY A 828 -14.86 10.39 -37.81
N ASN A 829 -15.08 11.71 -37.65
CA ASN A 829 -16.43 12.26 -37.70
C ASN A 829 -16.91 12.24 -39.15
N SER A 830 -18.21 12.00 -39.34
CA SER A 830 -18.77 11.84 -40.68
C SER A 830 -20.06 12.63 -40.88
N GLY A 831 -20.19 13.21 -42.07
CA GLY A 831 -21.39 13.87 -42.55
C GLY A 831 -21.91 13.19 -43.79
N SER A 832 -23.23 13.23 -44.02
CA SER A 832 -23.81 12.67 -45.22
C SER A 832 -24.92 13.52 -45.82
N MET A 833 -25.04 13.45 -47.15
CA MET A 833 -26.11 14.06 -47.93
C MET A 833 -26.55 13.07 -49.00
N SER A 834 -27.85 13.04 -49.33
CA SER A 834 -28.37 12.29 -50.47
C SER A 834 -29.31 13.12 -51.34
N LYS A 835 -29.33 12.83 -52.64
CA LYS A 835 -30.22 13.45 -53.64
C LYS A 835 -30.64 12.45 -54.70
N ASP A 836 -31.94 12.49 -55.01
CA ASP A 836 -32.51 11.73 -56.12
C ASP A 836 -32.42 12.52 -57.42
N PHE A 837 -32.21 11.80 -58.53
CA PHE A 837 -32.29 12.35 -59.89
C PHE A 837 -32.79 11.30 -60.87
N SER A 838 -33.36 11.77 -61.98
CA SER A 838 -33.86 10.90 -63.06
C SER A 838 -33.00 11.00 -64.30
N VAL A 839 -32.68 9.88 -64.92
CA VAL A 839 -32.09 9.83 -66.27
C VAL A 839 -33.22 9.63 -67.27
N VAL A 840 -33.45 10.61 -68.15
CA VAL A 840 -34.59 10.66 -69.08
C VAL A 840 -34.14 10.56 -70.55
N PRO A 841 -34.99 10.05 -71.46
CA PRO A 841 -34.66 9.98 -72.89
C PRO A 841 -34.62 11.37 -73.54
N VAL A 842 -33.87 11.49 -74.64
CA VAL A 842 -33.85 12.71 -75.46
C VAL A 842 -35.25 12.94 -76.05
N PHE A 843 -35.97 13.97 -75.60
CA PHE A 843 -37.18 14.43 -76.28
C PHE A 843 -36.79 15.23 -77.53
N VAL A 844 -36.87 14.61 -78.70
CA VAL A 844 -36.87 15.35 -79.97
C VAL A 844 -38.25 15.99 -80.12
N SER A 845 -38.35 17.30 -79.90
CA SER A 845 -39.58 18.03 -80.23
C SER A 845 -39.74 18.07 -81.76
N ASN A 846 -40.71 17.32 -82.27
CA ASN A 846 -41.21 17.53 -83.62
C ASN A 846 -41.95 18.88 -83.64
N GLY A 847 -41.41 19.85 -84.38
CA GLY A 847 -42.03 21.14 -84.59
C GLY A 847 -43.43 21.01 -85.17
N GLY A 848 -44.42 21.46 -84.40
CA GLY A 848 -45.80 21.65 -84.81
C GLY A 848 -46.13 23.13 -84.87
N ASN A 849 -46.39 23.59 -86.09
CA ASN A 849 -46.85 24.92 -86.48
C ASN A 849 -48.28 25.21 -85.99
N GLU A 850 -48.64 26.50 -85.88
CA GLU A 850 -49.98 27.15 -85.84
C GLU A 850 -50.09 28.17 -84.69
N THR A 851 -49.90 29.48 -84.91
CA THR A 851 -50.81 30.51 -85.49
C THR A 851 -51.98 30.98 -84.61
N ASN A 852 -51.90 32.29 -84.31
CA ASN A 852 -52.96 33.32 -84.31
C ASN A 852 -53.98 33.48 -83.17
N GLY A 853 -54.06 34.76 -82.72
CA GLY A 853 -55.26 35.47 -82.28
C GLY A 853 -55.54 35.35 -80.78
N GLY A 854 -55.68 36.40 -79.98
CA GLY A 854 -56.08 37.77 -80.25
C GLY A 854 -57.24 38.15 -79.32
N ASN A 855 -57.01 39.19 -78.51
CA ASN A 855 -58.00 40.18 -78.05
C ASN A 855 -58.87 39.91 -76.78
N GLY A 856 -58.99 40.97 -75.97
CA GLY A 856 -60.22 41.33 -75.21
C GLY A 856 -60.31 40.85 -73.76
N THR A 857 -59.83 41.62 -72.77
CA THR A 857 -60.58 42.65 -71.97
C THR A 857 -61.47 42.15 -70.82
N ASN A 858 -61.23 42.77 -69.66
CA ASN A 858 -62.15 43.25 -68.61
C ASN A 858 -62.43 42.43 -67.34
N GLY A 859 -62.30 43.18 -66.23
CA GLY A 859 -63.01 43.01 -64.96
C GLY A 859 -62.08 42.59 -63.82
N ALA A 860 -61.46 43.52 -63.07
CA ALA A 860 -62.04 44.20 -61.89
C ALA A 860 -62.52 43.17 -60.86
N ASP A 861 -62.14 43.15 -59.59
CA ASP A 861 -61.79 44.17 -58.60
C ASP A 861 -61.36 43.32 -57.36
N THR A 862 -60.63 43.73 -56.33
CA THR A 862 -60.32 45.02 -55.74
C THR A 862 -59.25 44.77 -54.66
N ASN A 863 -58.36 45.76 -54.52
CA ASN A 863 -57.77 46.29 -53.27
C ASN A 863 -56.96 45.32 -52.39
N GLY A 864 -55.67 45.56 -52.13
CA GLY A 864 -55.02 46.83 -51.80
C GLY A 864 -54.28 46.60 -50.47
N ASN A 865 -53.14 47.17 -50.14
CA ASN A 865 -52.45 48.34 -50.65
C ASN A 865 -51.04 48.33 -50.00
N ASN A 866 -50.03 48.82 -50.74
CA ASN A 866 -48.88 49.63 -50.27
C ASN A 866 -47.88 49.01 -49.26
N THR A 867 -46.55 49.10 -49.40
CA THR A 867 -45.64 50.15 -49.93
C THR A 867 -44.31 49.48 -50.33
N ASP A 868 -43.77 49.67 -51.53
CA ASP A 868 -42.82 50.74 -51.92
C ASP A 868 -41.48 50.65 -51.15
N SER A 869 -40.39 50.14 -51.72
CA SER A 869 -39.42 50.84 -52.58
C SER A 869 -38.24 49.86 -52.76
N GLY A 870 -37.52 49.69 -53.87
CA GLY A 870 -37.08 50.62 -54.92
C GLY A 870 -35.54 50.59 -54.92
N GLY A 871 -34.91 50.21 -56.06
CA GLY A 871 -33.50 50.56 -56.31
C GLY A 871 -32.58 49.47 -56.87
N ASP A 872 -32.69 49.23 -58.17
CA ASP A 872 -31.66 48.96 -59.20
C ASP A 872 -30.22 48.54 -58.84
N ASN A 873 -29.87 47.35 -59.36
CA ASN A 873 -28.75 47.02 -60.25
C ASN A 873 -27.74 48.12 -60.64
N THR A 874 -26.44 47.83 -60.48
CA THR A 874 -25.43 47.69 -61.57
C THR A 874 -24.08 47.25 -60.95
N ALA A 875 -23.52 46.08 -61.30
CA ALA A 875 -22.52 45.86 -62.39
C ALA A 875 -21.14 46.50 -62.05
N ILE A 876 -19.94 45.89 -62.11
CA ILE A 876 -19.40 44.89 -63.05
C ILE A 876 -17.94 44.55 -62.62
N ILE A 877 -17.54 43.27 -62.71
CA ILE A 877 -16.29 42.71 -63.32
C ILE A 877 -14.92 42.64 -62.55
N ILE A 878 -14.58 41.37 -62.25
CA ILE A 878 -13.38 40.54 -62.58
C ILE A 878 -11.99 40.85 -61.96
N GLY A 879 -11.40 39.79 -61.37
CA GLY A 879 -9.95 39.56 -61.36
C GLY A 879 -9.45 38.44 -60.43
N LEU A 880 -9.40 37.21 -60.94
CA LEU A 880 -8.73 36.03 -60.33
C LEU A 880 -7.21 36.23 -60.13
N VAL A 881 -6.61 35.59 -59.10
CA VAL A 881 -5.56 34.53 -59.22
C VAL A 881 -4.94 34.20 -57.83
N LEU A 882 -4.78 32.89 -57.59
CA LEU A 882 -4.16 32.17 -56.47
C LEU A 882 -2.64 32.41 -56.30
N LEU A 883 -2.13 32.25 -55.06
CA LEU A 883 -1.03 31.33 -54.62
C LEU A 883 -0.33 31.82 -53.31
N ALA A 884 -0.27 30.94 -52.30
CA ALA A 884 0.63 30.96 -51.13
C ALA A 884 1.97 30.24 -51.49
N PRO A 885 3.05 30.08 -50.64
CA PRO A 885 3.14 30.26 -49.17
C PRO A 885 4.50 30.76 -48.56
N LEU A 886 4.49 30.88 -47.21
CA LEU A 886 5.57 30.68 -46.20
C LEU A 886 6.65 31.75 -45.86
N ALA A 887 6.75 31.99 -44.55
CA ALA A 887 7.91 32.37 -43.70
C ALA A 887 8.47 33.80 -43.74
N VAL A 888 8.30 34.54 -42.62
CA VAL A 888 9.41 35.17 -41.86
C VAL A 888 9.04 35.25 -40.37
N PHE A 889 9.71 34.39 -39.60
CA PHE A 889 9.99 34.45 -38.17
C PHE A 889 10.75 35.75 -37.84
N ILE A 890 10.57 36.31 -36.64
CA ILE A 890 11.29 37.45 -36.01
C ILE A 890 10.60 38.82 -36.09
N GLY A 891 10.07 39.25 -34.94
CA GLY A 891 9.53 40.58 -34.66
C GLY A 891 8.04 40.49 -34.35
N ILE A 892 7.64 40.27 -33.09
CA ILE A 892 7.59 41.32 -32.06
C ILE A 892 7.59 40.62 -30.69
N LEU A 893 8.79 40.26 -30.22
CA LEU A 893 9.14 40.17 -28.80
C LEU A 893 9.79 41.51 -28.44
N TYR A 894 8.99 42.57 -28.34
CA TYR A 894 9.36 43.84 -27.70
C TYR A 894 8.13 44.75 -27.72
N ILE A 895 7.71 45.29 -26.56
CA ILE A 895 6.46 46.04 -26.29
C ILE A 895 5.33 45.06 -25.91
N VAL A 896 5.14 44.65 -24.64
CA VAL A 896 4.76 45.47 -23.48
C VAL A 896 5.28 44.82 -22.19
N ARG A 897 6.47 45.25 -21.75
CA ARG A 897 6.87 45.21 -20.34
C ARG A 897 7.09 46.67 -19.97
N VAL A 898 6.04 47.31 -19.41
CA VAL A 898 6.04 48.54 -18.58
C VAL A 898 4.57 48.96 -18.38
N LYS A 899 4.12 48.83 -17.12
CA LYS A 899 2.90 49.33 -16.41
C LYS A 899 2.24 48.13 -15.71
N ASN A 900 2.17 47.99 -14.40
CA ASN A 900 2.47 48.80 -13.21
C ASN A 900 2.79 47.79 -12.08
N LYS A 901 3.82 47.99 -11.26
CA LYS A 901 3.72 48.44 -9.85
C LYS A 901 2.70 47.69 -9.00
#